data_AF-A0A0M8ZW98-F1
#
_entry.id   AF-A0A0M8ZW98-F1
#
_cell.length_a   1.000
_cell.length_b   1.000
_cell.length_c   1.000
_cell.angle_alpha   90.00
_cell.angle_beta   90.00
_cell.angle_gamma   90.00
#
_symmetry.space_group_name_H-M   'P 1'
#
loop_
_entity.id
_entity.type
_entity.pdbx_description
1 polymer ?
#
loop_
_entity_poly.entity_id
_entity_poly.type
_entity_poly.pdbx_seq_one_letter_code
_entity_poly.pdbx_strand_id
1 'polypeptide(L)'
;MRRHVPGLRNEPNGMHFYVAFEFVNQNITKLGTSSFVDLVDRAQKKKNRWDVISKYNTSITTEQDVRCSSFNKQLNDIIKLKHLSHYYNQRCETLVKELQRKTMTSSPSSSTSSAYASTDDVRQYYSNDKRNFFDTDDVGTARLLRSYSPHRGKARGFLARFRIDKSYINTKSIVIASVILASVILSIIAICSVYGASRDVEIQENEEIPPDPETPLPPSWSNLKTFKRGAVCTDGAPCAVVGNSILEKNGSAVDATIAAMICNGLVNMQSMGIGGGFFMTIYDKASKRAYTLTARDRAPLAANATMYDGKPKEASFIGPLAIAVPGELAGYWEAHQRFGKLPWADLFRPSIELCEEGYNLTKIQHDGFRYNTKNIYNDRVLKELFVDPSTNDFYKPGTVIKPRMLCKTFRIIAEKGVSEFYNGTLGKLLVEDLQKKGSIITMKDLNDYRATWDEPLQSNLSNGMKLFTIGLPASGALLTYILNILDGFNFTPDSLTDFNRTTLTYHRMIETFKYAYALRNDMGDKEFVDMEELTKNLTSKTQAQKIQMKIDDHKTWDDPAHYGALTLSSAKDQGTAHVSVLAPNGDAVSATSFRFCIEKLIEKDLRDTFNASLSFGSGVVSESTGILLNNEMNDFGIPSTVNYFGVPPSPNNYIAPGKRPLSSMVPSIVVDGNDDVRMVVGASGGTKITTTVSQIMAKIMWMGQTVKEAVDAPRIHHQLFPAEVAYEYGVPKQVIDGLKKIGHKTARYRVRGSVACIIYTKNNTIYANADFRKGGDVYGLD
;
A
#
# COMPACT_ATOMS: atom_id res chain seq x y z
N MET A 1 23.36 73.92 10.02
CA MET A 1 22.58 74.87 10.86
C MET A 1 21.23 75.09 10.20
N ARG A 2 20.07 74.89 10.85
CA ARG A 2 19.79 74.45 12.24
C ARG A 2 18.49 73.63 12.25
N ARG A 3 18.39 72.42 12.82
CA ARG A 3 19.38 71.40 13.26
C ARG A 3 18.70 70.04 13.03
N HIS A 4 19.22 69.22 12.11
CA HIS A 4 20.08 68.04 12.33
C HIS A 4 19.33 66.79 12.91
N VAL A 5 19.20 65.62 12.26
CA VAL A 5 20.12 64.78 11.39
C VAL A 5 21.22 64.08 12.22
N PRO A 6 21.66 62.81 11.94
CA PRO A 6 21.10 61.67 11.16
C PRO A 6 20.96 60.39 12.05
N GLY A 7 20.62 59.18 11.59
CA GLY A 7 21.27 58.29 10.60
C GLY A 7 21.16 56.84 11.09
N LEU A 8 21.36 55.75 10.32
CA LEU A 8 22.11 55.49 9.09
C LEU A 8 21.36 54.40 8.26
N ARG A 9 21.30 54.52 6.91
CA ARG A 9 21.97 53.66 5.88
C ARG A 9 21.52 52.18 5.79
N ASN A 10 21.50 51.51 4.64
CA ASN A 10 21.72 51.90 3.23
C ASN A 10 21.08 50.87 2.28
N GLU A 11 20.73 51.33 1.07
CA GLU A 11 20.82 50.63 -0.25
C GLU A 11 20.36 49.16 -0.43
N PRO A 12 19.61 48.94 -1.53
CA PRO A 12 20.01 47.94 -2.53
C PRO A 12 20.25 48.60 -3.90
N ASN A 13 21.31 48.21 -4.59
CA ASN A 13 21.62 48.65 -5.96
C ASN A 13 22.32 47.55 -6.77
N GLY A 14 21.99 47.47 -8.07
CA GLY A 14 22.41 46.40 -9.00
C GLY A 14 21.18 45.68 -9.58
N MET A 15 20.55 46.15 -10.67
CA MET A 15 20.95 45.99 -12.08
C MET A 15 21.11 44.51 -12.53
N HIS A 16 20.61 44.03 -13.67
CA HIS A 16 19.73 44.62 -14.71
C HIS A 16 19.23 43.52 -15.68
N PHE A 17 18.39 43.94 -16.66
CA PHE A 17 17.83 43.19 -17.81
C PHE A 17 16.63 42.26 -17.48
N TYR A 18 15.58 42.04 -18.29
CA TYR A 18 14.90 42.73 -19.44
C TYR A 18 13.68 41.82 -19.85
N VAL A 19 12.68 42.13 -20.69
CA VAL A 19 11.97 43.31 -21.27
C VAL A 19 10.82 42.71 -22.13
N ALA A 20 9.60 43.25 -22.30
CA ALA A 20 8.81 44.33 -21.70
C ALA A 20 7.32 44.12 -22.13
N PHE A 21 6.37 44.84 -21.51
CA PHE A 21 5.05 45.11 -22.09
C PHE A 21 4.60 46.50 -21.62
N GLU A 22 4.41 47.43 -22.56
CA GLU A 22 3.97 48.80 -22.27
C GLU A 22 2.53 49.06 -22.78
N PHE A 23 1.78 49.82 -21.96
CA PHE A 23 0.90 50.96 -22.29
C PHE A 23 0.05 50.93 -23.59
N VAL A 24 -1.19 51.44 -23.62
CA VAL A 24 -1.65 52.69 -22.99
C VAL A 24 -3.06 52.54 -22.40
N ASN A 25 -3.28 53.18 -21.25
CA ASN A 25 -4.60 53.60 -20.77
C ASN A 25 -4.57 55.12 -20.56
N GLN A 26 -5.59 55.86 -21.00
CA GLN A 26 -5.91 57.17 -20.42
C GLN A 26 -7.37 57.59 -20.62
N ASN A 27 -8.12 57.48 -19.52
CA ASN A 27 -9.14 58.42 -19.01
C ASN A 27 -10.23 58.97 -19.96
N ILE A 28 -11.49 58.70 -19.63
CA ILE A 28 -12.44 59.76 -19.25
C ILE A 28 -13.48 59.20 -18.26
N THR A 29 -13.72 59.95 -17.19
CA THR A 29 -14.72 59.67 -16.15
C THR A 29 -15.93 60.59 -16.35
N LYS A 30 -17.14 60.05 -16.56
CA LYS A 30 -18.45 60.64 -16.17
C LYS A 30 -19.64 59.90 -16.82
N LEU A 31 -20.78 59.88 -16.10
CA LEU A 31 -22.08 59.30 -16.48
C LEU A 31 -22.04 57.75 -16.60
N GLY A 32 -23.05 56.98 -16.22
CA GLY A 32 -24.36 57.26 -15.61
C GLY A 32 -25.14 55.94 -15.54
N THR A 33 -26.00 55.74 -14.54
CA THR A 33 -26.66 54.45 -14.27
C THR A 33 -27.78 54.12 -15.26
N SER A 34 -27.48 53.44 -16.38
CA SER A 34 -28.46 52.68 -17.19
C SER A 34 -27.80 51.82 -18.29
N SER A 35 -27.47 50.54 -18.02
CA SER A 35 -27.01 49.61 -19.09
C SER A 35 -27.12 48.10 -18.80
N PHE A 36 -27.46 47.65 -17.59
CA PHE A 36 -27.46 46.20 -17.29
C PHE A 36 -28.68 45.44 -17.83
N VAL A 37 -29.80 46.13 -18.11
CA VAL A 37 -31.02 45.53 -18.67
C VAL A 37 -30.88 45.24 -20.18
N ASP A 38 -30.16 46.11 -20.89
CA ASP A 38 -30.01 46.07 -22.35
C ASP A 38 -29.07 44.96 -22.86
N LEU A 39 -28.21 44.43 -21.97
CA LEU A 39 -27.31 43.31 -22.25
C LEU A 39 -28.03 41.96 -22.13
N VAL A 40 -29.04 41.87 -21.26
CA VAL A 40 -29.82 40.64 -21.01
C VAL A 40 -30.83 40.39 -22.14
N ASP A 41 -31.53 41.42 -22.61
CA ASP A 41 -32.54 41.26 -23.69
C ASP A 41 -31.92 40.81 -25.04
N ARG A 42 -30.66 41.18 -25.30
CA ARG A 42 -29.91 40.72 -26.49
C ARG A 42 -29.45 39.27 -26.39
N ALA A 43 -29.27 38.73 -25.19
CA ALA A 43 -28.93 37.32 -24.98
C ALA A 43 -30.14 36.40 -25.19
N GLN A 44 -31.33 36.79 -24.70
CA GLN A 44 -32.55 36.00 -24.89
C GLN A 44 -33.03 35.95 -26.35
N LYS A 45 -32.83 37.01 -27.15
CA LYS A 45 -33.16 37.00 -28.60
C LYS A 45 -32.29 36.09 -29.48
N LYS A 46 -31.18 35.52 -28.98
CA LYS A 46 -30.39 34.51 -29.72
C LYS A 46 -30.77 33.05 -29.42
N LYS A 47 -31.59 32.79 -28.39
CA LYS A 47 -31.99 31.41 -28.02
C LYS A 47 -33.16 30.88 -28.88
N ASN A 48 -34.07 31.74 -29.31
CA ASN A 48 -35.27 31.35 -30.08
C ASN A 48 -35.05 31.26 -31.60
N ARG A 49 -33.91 30.73 -32.06
CA ARG A 49 -33.63 30.57 -33.50
C ARG A 49 -33.08 29.19 -33.92
N TRP A 50 -33.25 28.18 -33.06
CA TRP A 50 -32.85 26.79 -33.34
C TRP A 50 -33.99 25.75 -33.23
N ASP A 51 -35.19 26.14 -32.78
CA ASP A 51 -36.35 25.22 -32.65
C ASP A 51 -37.29 25.17 -33.88
N VAL A 52 -36.76 25.47 -35.09
CA VAL A 52 -37.51 25.32 -36.34
C VAL A 52 -36.63 24.68 -37.42
N ILE A 53 -36.47 23.36 -37.33
CA ILE A 53 -36.40 22.36 -38.43
C ILE A 53 -36.60 20.98 -37.78
N SER A 54 -37.86 20.64 -37.49
CA SER A 54 -38.26 19.33 -36.96
C SER A 54 -39.57 18.83 -37.57
N LYS A 55 -39.67 18.93 -38.91
CA LYS A 55 -40.72 18.34 -39.73
C LYS A 55 -40.17 18.05 -41.13
N TYR A 56 -39.83 16.80 -41.38
CA TYR A 56 -39.92 16.05 -42.65
C TYR A 56 -39.09 14.76 -42.50
N ASN A 57 -39.75 13.64 -42.19
CA ASN A 57 -39.09 12.34 -42.19
C ASN A 57 -40.10 11.20 -42.42
N THR A 58 -40.29 10.80 -43.68
CA THR A 58 -41.02 9.58 -44.09
C THR A 58 -40.63 9.17 -45.51
N SER A 59 -39.57 8.35 -45.65
CA SER A 59 -39.43 7.31 -46.69
C SER A 59 -38.09 6.56 -46.55
N ILE A 60 -38.05 5.34 -47.09
CA ILE A 60 -36.87 4.45 -47.25
C ILE A 60 -36.45 3.68 -45.99
N THR A 61 -37.24 2.65 -45.67
CA THR A 61 -36.84 1.48 -44.87
C THR A 61 -36.82 0.23 -45.76
N THR A 62 -35.74 0.01 -46.54
CA THR A 62 -35.51 -1.25 -47.31
C THR A 62 -34.04 -1.46 -47.71
N GLU A 63 -33.05 -1.08 -46.88
CA GLU A 63 -31.63 -1.33 -47.22
C GLU A 63 -30.72 -1.79 -46.04
N GLN A 64 -31.28 -2.16 -44.89
CA GLN A 64 -30.50 -2.59 -43.72
C GLN A 64 -30.35 -4.12 -43.56
N ASP A 65 -31.33 -4.94 -43.96
CA ASP A 65 -31.26 -6.40 -43.74
C ASP A 65 -30.22 -7.13 -44.61
N VAL A 66 -29.80 -6.56 -45.75
CA VAL A 66 -28.78 -7.17 -46.63
C VAL A 66 -27.36 -6.98 -46.06
N ARG A 67 -27.12 -5.99 -45.18
CA ARG A 67 -25.77 -5.71 -44.66
C ARG A 67 -25.37 -6.61 -43.47
N CYS A 68 -26.33 -7.15 -42.72
CA CYS A 68 -26.05 -8.00 -41.55
C CYS A 68 -25.47 -9.38 -41.88
N SER A 69 -25.81 -9.98 -43.04
CA SER A 69 -25.27 -11.31 -43.41
C SER A 69 -23.80 -11.26 -43.86
N SER A 70 -23.37 -10.17 -44.50
CA SER A 70 -21.99 -9.94 -44.92
C SER A 70 -21.04 -9.80 -43.72
N PHE A 71 -21.48 -9.09 -42.67
CA PHE A 71 -20.66 -8.80 -41.49
C PHE A 71 -20.31 -10.06 -40.68
N ASN A 72 -21.28 -10.98 -40.51
CA ASN A 72 -21.06 -12.26 -39.82
C ASN A 72 -20.12 -13.21 -40.58
N LYS A 73 -19.98 -13.07 -41.90
CA LYS A 73 -19.02 -13.85 -42.68
C LYS A 73 -17.59 -13.33 -42.47
N GLN A 74 -17.40 -12.01 -42.52
CA GLN A 74 -16.10 -11.36 -42.25
C GLN A 74 -15.60 -11.60 -40.81
N LEU A 75 -16.49 -11.62 -39.83
CA LEU A 75 -16.13 -11.86 -38.43
C LEU A 75 -15.52 -13.27 -38.21
N ASN A 76 -16.04 -14.29 -38.89
CA ASN A 76 -15.54 -15.66 -38.80
C ASN A 76 -14.18 -15.86 -39.47
N ASP A 77 -13.90 -15.14 -40.57
CA ASP A 77 -12.59 -15.21 -41.22
C ASP A 77 -11.50 -14.44 -40.42
N ILE A 78 -11.88 -13.39 -39.69
CA ILE A 78 -10.98 -12.70 -38.73
C ILE A 78 -10.59 -13.62 -37.55
N ILE A 79 -11.51 -14.47 -37.07
CA ILE A 79 -11.22 -15.46 -36.01
C ILE A 79 -10.20 -16.51 -36.50
N LYS A 80 -10.31 -16.99 -37.75
CA LYS A 80 -9.33 -17.91 -38.35
C LYS A 80 -7.94 -17.26 -38.49
N LEU A 81 -7.86 -15.98 -38.86
CA LEU A 81 -6.60 -15.25 -38.98
C LEU A 81 -5.89 -15.04 -37.63
N LYS A 82 -6.65 -14.85 -36.52
CA LYS A 82 -6.06 -14.79 -35.17
C LYS A 82 -5.38 -16.10 -34.75
N HIS A 83 -5.96 -17.26 -35.07
CA HIS A 83 -5.33 -18.55 -34.78
C HIS A 83 -4.03 -18.78 -35.57
N LEU A 84 -3.98 -18.35 -36.84
CA LEU A 84 -2.76 -18.40 -37.67
C LEU A 84 -1.64 -17.49 -37.12
N SER A 85 -1.99 -16.28 -36.65
CA SER A 85 -1.03 -15.36 -36.02
C SER A 85 -0.39 -15.96 -34.76
N HIS A 86 -1.19 -16.60 -33.90
CA HIS A 86 -0.69 -17.23 -32.68
C HIS A 86 0.28 -18.38 -32.96
N TYR A 87 -0.01 -19.21 -33.97
CA TYR A 87 0.86 -20.30 -34.43
C TYR A 87 2.20 -19.80 -34.99
N TYR A 88 2.22 -18.69 -35.73
CA TYR A 88 3.46 -18.10 -36.23
C TYR A 88 4.34 -17.52 -35.12
N ASN A 89 3.77 -16.83 -34.13
CA ASN A 89 4.55 -16.27 -33.01
C ASN A 89 5.25 -17.35 -32.18
N GLN A 90 4.57 -18.47 -31.86
CA GLN A 90 5.20 -19.61 -31.18
C GLN A 90 6.39 -20.19 -31.97
N ARG A 91 6.28 -20.23 -33.31
CA ARG A 91 7.33 -20.76 -34.18
C ARG A 91 8.53 -19.80 -34.28
N CYS A 92 8.30 -18.49 -34.24
CA CYS A 92 9.35 -17.48 -34.15
C CYS A 92 10.11 -17.52 -32.81
N GLU A 93 9.42 -17.62 -31.66
CA GLU A 93 10.09 -17.76 -30.36
C GLU A 93 10.96 -19.02 -30.27
N THR A 94 10.50 -20.13 -30.88
CA THR A 94 11.26 -21.38 -30.92
C THR A 94 12.55 -21.21 -31.73
N LEU A 95 12.49 -20.55 -32.90
CA LEU A 95 13.68 -20.24 -33.70
C LEU A 95 14.68 -19.33 -32.98
N VAL A 96 14.20 -18.32 -32.23
CA VAL A 96 15.07 -17.41 -31.46
C VAL A 96 15.82 -18.17 -30.36
N LYS A 97 15.15 -19.10 -29.66
CA LYS A 97 15.78 -19.96 -28.64
C LYS A 97 16.81 -20.93 -29.24
N GLU A 98 16.60 -21.44 -30.46
CA GLU A 98 17.62 -22.23 -31.18
C GLU A 98 18.82 -21.40 -31.64
N LEU A 99 18.59 -20.16 -32.11
CA LEU A 99 19.66 -19.25 -32.52
C LEU A 99 20.54 -18.82 -31.33
N GLN A 100 19.94 -18.55 -30.17
CA GLN A 100 20.68 -18.22 -28.94
C GLN A 100 21.50 -19.40 -28.39
N ARG A 101 21.05 -20.66 -28.56
CA ARG A 101 21.86 -21.84 -28.21
C ARG A 101 23.08 -22.03 -29.11
N LYS A 102 23.01 -21.61 -30.39
CA LYS A 102 24.11 -21.75 -31.36
C LYS A 102 25.19 -20.66 -31.24
N THR A 103 24.94 -19.56 -30.53
CA THR A 103 25.91 -18.47 -30.34
C THR A 103 26.76 -18.55 -29.08
N MET A 104 26.53 -19.52 -28.18
CA MET A 104 27.33 -19.72 -26.96
C MET A 104 28.55 -20.66 -27.11
N THR A 105 28.86 -21.14 -28.32
CA THR A 105 29.97 -22.10 -28.56
C THR A 105 30.98 -21.65 -29.61
N SER A 106 31.51 -20.42 -29.49
CA SER A 106 32.76 -20.03 -30.18
C SER A 106 33.33 -18.67 -29.70
N SER A 107 34.43 -18.70 -28.93
CA SER A 107 35.49 -17.67 -28.95
C SER A 107 36.71 -18.11 -28.09
N PRO A 108 37.95 -18.12 -28.62
CA PRO A 108 39.15 -18.55 -27.87
C PRO A 108 40.17 -17.43 -27.56
N SER A 109 41.18 -17.80 -26.75
CA SER A 109 42.42 -17.05 -26.40
C SER A 109 42.28 -15.90 -25.39
N SER A 110 43.27 -15.57 -24.55
CA SER A 110 44.68 -16.02 -24.48
C SER A 110 45.22 -16.24 -23.05
N SER A 111 46.31 -17.01 -22.95
CA SER A 111 46.99 -17.51 -21.74
C SER A 111 47.98 -16.55 -21.05
N THR A 112 48.23 -16.74 -19.74
CA THR A 112 49.60 -16.86 -19.16
C THR A 112 49.63 -17.47 -17.74
N SER A 113 50.23 -18.68 -17.64
CA SER A 113 51.06 -19.33 -16.60
C SER A 113 51.02 -19.04 -15.07
N SER A 114 51.15 -20.15 -14.30
CA SER A 114 51.83 -20.37 -12.98
C SER A 114 51.29 -19.67 -11.71
N ALA A 115 51.17 -20.33 -10.53
CA ALA A 115 52.04 -21.37 -9.94
C ALA A 115 51.38 -22.27 -8.84
N TYR A 116 51.89 -23.51 -8.75
CA TYR A 116 52.00 -24.50 -7.65
C TYR A 116 51.26 -24.46 -6.28
N ALA A 117 50.77 -25.67 -5.90
CA ALA A 117 50.63 -26.27 -4.55
C ALA A 117 49.72 -25.54 -3.51
N SER A 118 49.09 -26.12 -2.48
CA SER A 118 49.11 -27.44 -1.79
C SER A 118 47.84 -27.50 -0.89
N THR A 119 47.24 -28.60 -0.39
CA THR A 119 47.32 -30.09 -0.55
C THR A 119 46.05 -30.70 0.11
N ASP A 120 45.81 -32.01 -0.08
CA ASP A 120 45.25 -33.07 0.83
C ASP A 120 44.25 -32.73 1.99
N ASP A 121 43.28 -33.57 2.42
CA ASP A 121 43.04 -35.00 2.18
C ASP A 121 41.61 -35.48 2.62
N VAL A 122 41.33 -36.79 2.43
CA VAL A 122 40.39 -37.68 3.18
C VAL A 122 38.87 -37.38 3.05
N ARG A 123 38.10 -38.12 2.22
CA ARG A 123 37.56 -39.51 2.36
C ARG A 123 36.33 -39.67 3.27
N GLN A 124 35.15 -39.96 2.69
CA GLN A 124 34.45 -41.28 2.68
C GLN A 124 33.50 -41.51 3.88
N TYR A 125 32.45 -42.35 3.87
CA TYR A 125 31.98 -43.39 2.92
C TYR A 125 30.46 -43.70 3.12
N TYR A 126 29.89 -44.48 2.19
CA TYR A 126 28.67 -45.33 2.25
C TYR A 126 27.31 -44.61 2.08
N SER A 127 26.57 -44.78 0.97
CA SER A 127 25.85 -45.96 0.41
C SER A 127 24.44 -46.14 1.02
N ASN A 128 23.45 -46.79 0.38
CA ASN A 128 23.57 -47.95 -0.49
C ASN A 128 22.31 -48.22 -1.34
N ASP A 129 22.48 -48.99 -2.42
CA ASP A 129 21.50 -49.93 -3.02
C ASP A 129 20.14 -49.36 -3.54
N LYS A 130 19.37 -50.03 -4.44
CA LYS A 130 19.48 -51.31 -5.16
C LYS A 130 18.73 -51.15 -6.52
N ARG A 131 19.29 -51.55 -7.67
CA ARG A 131 18.99 -52.80 -8.45
C ARG A 131 17.54 -52.88 -8.99
N ASN A 132 17.25 -53.35 -10.21
CA ASN A 132 17.64 -54.58 -10.94
C ASN A 132 16.98 -54.50 -12.36
N PHE A 133 17.22 -55.29 -13.42
CA PHE A 133 18.25 -56.28 -13.83
C PHE A 133 17.94 -56.66 -15.31
N PHE A 134 18.94 -56.70 -16.22
CA PHE A 134 19.09 -57.66 -17.35
C PHE A 134 18.00 -57.69 -18.48
N ASP A 135 18.24 -58.14 -19.71
CA ASP A 135 19.44 -58.72 -20.35
C ASP A 135 19.49 -58.48 -21.88
N THR A 136 20.67 -58.69 -22.48
CA THR A 136 21.01 -59.20 -23.85
C THR A 136 20.15 -58.90 -25.13
N ASP A 137 20.68 -58.86 -26.36
CA ASP A 137 21.93 -59.44 -26.88
C ASP A 137 22.53 -58.78 -28.17
N ASP A 138 23.86 -58.85 -28.24
CA ASP A 138 24.73 -59.21 -29.39
C ASP A 138 25.15 -58.30 -30.59
N VAL A 139 26.40 -58.57 -31.04
CA VAL A 139 27.17 -58.29 -32.28
C VAL A 139 27.47 -56.84 -32.74
N GLY A 140 28.75 -56.55 -33.03
CA GLY A 140 29.10 -55.54 -34.06
C GLY A 140 30.44 -54.79 -33.93
N THR A 141 31.58 -55.44 -34.16
CA THR A 141 32.93 -54.85 -34.00
C THR A 141 33.33 -53.81 -35.07
N ALA A 142 34.18 -52.85 -34.65
CA ALA A 142 35.40 -52.37 -35.34
C ALA A 142 35.43 -51.08 -36.21
N ARG A 143 36.37 -50.19 -35.81
CA ARG A 143 37.30 -49.38 -36.66
C ARG A 143 36.74 -48.23 -37.54
N LEU A 144 37.48 -47.18 -37.92
CA LEU A 144 38.71 -46.51 -37.43
C LEU A 144 38.84 -45.13 -38.16
N LEU A 145 39.55 -44.19 -37.53
CA LEU A 145 40.40 -43.14 -38.15
C LEU A 145 39.82 -42.02 -39.05
N ARG A 146 40.13 -40.79 -38.57
CA ARG A 146 40.79 -39.67 -39.28
C ARG A 146 40.10 -38.93 -40.44
N SER A 147 40.07 -37.61 -40.24
CA SER A 147 40.38 -36.53 -41.20
C SER A 147 39.58 -36.44 -42.50
N TYR A 148 38.98 -35.27 -42.75
CA TYR A 148 39.61 -34.27 -43.63
C TYR A 148 39.01 -32.87 -43.41
N SER A 149 39.81 -31.84 -43.64
CA SER A 149 39.38 -30.44 -43.71
C SER A 149 38.99 -30.07 -45.14
N PRO A 150 38.17 -29.03 -45.36
CA PRO A 150 38.40 -28.18 -46.52
C PRO A 150 38.55 -26.70 -46.15
N HIS A 151 39.60 -26.10 -46.72
CA HIS A 151 39.81 -24.66 -46.75
C HIS A 151 39.25 -24.07 -48.07
N ARG A 152 38.82 -22.81 -48.02
CA ARG A 152 38.76 -21.84 -49.14
C ARG A 152 37.96 -22.20 -50.42
N GLY A 153 36.75 -21.63 -50.47
CA GLY A 153 36.51 -20.47 -51.35
C GLY A 153 35.79 -20.69 -52.69
N LYS A 154 34.68 -19.95 -52.87
CA LYS A 154 34.39 -19.13 -54.07
C LYS A 154 33.13 -18.29 -53.87
N ALA A 155 33.27 -16.98 -53.90
CA ALA A 155 32.14 -16.07 -54.09
C ALA A 155 31.77 -16.03 -55.58
N ARG A 156 30.56 -16.50 -55.93
CA ARG A 156 29.76 -16.14 -57.12
C ARG A 156 28.55 -17.07 -57.22
N GLY A 157 27.34 -16.58 -56.95
CA GLY A 157 26.12 -17.37 -57.17
C GLY A 157 24.89 -17.00 -56.33
N PHE A 158 24.42 -15.75 -56.38
CA PHE A 158 23.07 -15.44 -55.85
C PHE A 158 22.32 -14.37 -56.65
N LEU A 159 23.00 -13.35 -57.19
CA LEU A 159 22.38 -12.28 -57.99
C LEU A 159 22.02 -12.68 -59.45
N ALA A 160 22.02 -13.97 -59.80
CA ALA A 160 21.82 -14.46 -61.16
C ALA A 160 20.41 -15.04 -61.44
N ARG A 161 19.39 -14.75 -60.61
CA ARG A 161 18.04 -15.33 -60.72
C ARG A 161 16.85 -14.37 -60.84
N PHE A 162 17.07 -13.06 -60.92
CA PHE A 162 16.01 -12.08 -61.20
C PHE A 162 16.31 -11.28 -62.47
N ARG A 163 16.13 -11.93 -63.62
CA ARG A 163 16.01 -11.25 -64.92
C ARG A 163 14.52 -10.98 -65.13
N ILE A 164 14.07 -9.76 -64.81
CA ILE A 164 12.71 -9.32 -65.14
C ILE A 164 12.69 -9.01 -66.64
N ASP A 165 11.82 -9.70 -67.37
CA ASP A 165 11.66 -9.48 -68.80
C ASP A 165 10.97 -8.14 -69.05
N LYS A 166 11.55 -7.30 -69.93
CA LYS A 166 11.19 -5.88 -70.06
C LYS A 166 10.06 -5.60 -71.06
N SER A 167 9.43 -6.65 -71.60
CA SER A 167 8.51 -6.56 -72.74
C SER A 167 7.04 -6.26 -72.41
N TYR A 168 6.63 -6.22 -71.13
CA TYR A 168 5.21 -6.07 -70.75
C TYR A 168 4.89 -5.02 -69.66
N ILE A 169 5.73 -3.98 -69.51
CA ILE A 169 5.41 -2.82 -68.67
C ILE A 169 4.68 -1.76 -69.52
N ASN A 170 3.38 -1.96 -69.73
CA ASN A 170 2.52 -0.96 -70.37
C ASN A 170 2.21 0.18 -69.37
N THR A 171 2.08 1.43 -69.82
CA THR A 171 1.92 2.62 -68.95
C THR A 171 0.75 2.49 -67.99
N LYS A 172 -0.33 1.81 -68.42
CA LYS A 172 -1.49 1.47 -67.57
C LYS A 172 -1.11 0.64 -66.34
N SER A 173 -0.18 -0.31 -66.47
CA SER A 173 0.27 -1.17 -65.36
C SER A 173 1.06 -0.37 -64.31
N ILE A 174 1.85 0.62 -64.74
CA ILE A 174 2.53 1.55 -63.83
C ILE A 174 1.50 2.38 -63.06
N VAL A 175 0.53 2.99 -63.78
CA VAL A 175 -0.52 3.80 -63.14
C VAL A 175 -1.35 2.99 -62.16
N ILE A 176 -1.74 1.75 -62.50
CA ILE A 176 -2.48 0.85 -61.59
C ILE A 176 -1.62 0.53 -60.35
N ALA A 177 -0.34 0.19 -60.51
CA ALA A 177 0.56 -0.06 -59.39
C ALA A 177 0.74 1.19 -58.51
N SER A 178 0.84 2.39 -59.10
CA SER A 178 0.90 3.66 -58.37
C SER A 178 -0.37 3.97 -57.57
N VAL A 179 -1.55 3.71 -58.16
CA VAL A 179 -2.84 3.90 -57.47
C VAL A 179 -3.03 2.89 -56.33
N ILE A 180 -2.63 1.63 -56.54
CA ILE A 180 -2.64 0.61 -55.46
C ILE A 180 -1.66 0.99 -54.36
N LEU A 181 -0.45 1.44 -54.68
CA LEU A 181 0.52 1.87 -53.69
C LEU A 181 0.02 3.10 -52.90
N ALA A 182 -0.58 4.08 -53.58
CA ALA A 182 -1.18 5.25 -52.95
C ALA A 182 -2.36 4.87 -52.04
N SER A 183 -3.23 3.95 -52.44
CA SER A 183 -4.36 3.50 -51.62
C SER A 183 -3.92 2.66 -50.42
N VAL A 184 -2.86 1.86 -50.54
CA VAL A 184 -2.22 1.17 -49.41
C VAL A 184 -1.58 2.18 -48.45
N ILE A 185 -0.86 3.18 -48.95
CA ILE A 185 -0.27 4.24 -48.10
C ILE A 185 -1.36 5.03 -47.37
N LEU A 186 -2.42 5.45 -48.05
CA LEU A 186 -3.57 6.13 -47.43
C LEU A 186 -4.28 5.25 -46.41
N SER A 187 -4.40 3.95 -46.66
CA SER A 187 -4.98 3.00 -45.70
C SER A 187 -4.10 2.83 -44.46
N ILE A 188 -2.77 2.76 -44.63
CA ILE A 188 -1.81 2.73 -43.52
C ILE A 188 -1.86 4.06 -42.74
N ILE A 189 -1.94 5.21 -43.40
CA ILE A 189 -2.08 6.52 -42.73
C ILE A 189 -3.41 6.58 -41.94
N ALA A 190 -4.52 6.11 -42.51
CA ALA A 190 -5.81 6.06 -41.83
C ALA A 190 -5.79 5.11 -40.62
N ILE A 191 -5.17 3.93 -40.76
CA ILE A 191 -4.95 3.01 -39.64
C ILE A 191 -4.05 3.65 -38.58
N CYS A 192 -2.94 4.28 -38.97
CA CYS A 192 -2.04 4.97 -38.05
C CYS A 192 -2.66 6.22 -37.41
N SER A 193 -3.65 6.88 -38.01
CA SER A 193 -4.37 7.99 -37.38
C SER A 193 -5.45 7.49 -36.41
N VAL A 194 -6.20 6.44 -36.77
CA VAL A 194 -7.22 5.82 -35.90
C VAL A 194 -6.57 5.10 -34.70
N TYR A 195 -5.50 4.34 -34.92
CA TYR A 195 -4.78 3.65 -33.83
C TYR A 195 -3.72 4.53 -33.15
N GLY A 196 -3.22 5.59 -33.81
CA GLY A 196 -2.33 6.59 -33.20
C GLY A 196 -3.07 7.58 -32.30
N ALA A 197 -4.35 7.86 -32.59
CA ALA A 197 -5.25 8.53 -31.66
C ALA A 197 -5.65 7.62 -30.48
N SER A 198 -5.60 6.30 -30.67
CA SER A 198 -5.72 5.28 -29.61
C SER A 198 -4.38 4.97 -28.92
N ARG A 199 -3.41 5.90 -28.94
CA ARG A 199 -2.30 5.83 -27.99
C ARG A 199 -2.87 5.95 -26.59
N ASP A 200 -2.68 4.92 -25.78
CA ASP A 200 -2.74 5.08 -24.33
C ASP A 200 -1.94 6.32 -23.95
N VAL A 201 -2.59 7.26 -23.27
CA VAL A 201 -1.90 8.42 -22.72
C VAL A 201 -1.11 7.88 -21.52
N GLU A 202 0.09 7.38 -21.80
CA GLU A 202 1.14 7.31 -20.79
C GLU A 202 1.41 8.74 -20.33
N ILE A 203 0.73 9.10 -19.24
CA ILE A 203 1.06 10.27 -18.44
C ILE A 203 2.41 9.97 -17.80
N GLN A 204 3.50 10.18 -18.55
CA GLN A 204 4.81 10.46 -17.98
C GLN A 204 4.72 11.85 -17.33
N GLU A 205 4.12 11.90 -16.15
CA GLU A 205 4.44 12.92 -15.15
C GLU A 205 5.93 12.74 -14.83
N ASN A 206 6.79 13.49 -15.54
CA ASN A 206 8.11 13.85 -15.06
C ASN A 206 7.93 14.74 -13.83
N GLU A 207 7.47 14.18 -12.71
CA GLU A 207 7.56 14.84 -11.41
C GLU A 207 9.04 15.10 -11.15
N GLU A 208 9.44 16.37 -11.18
CA GLU A 208 10.77 16.79 -10.74
C GLU A 208 10.90 16.48 -9.25
N ILE A 209 11.46 15.30 -8.96
CA ILE A 209 11.77 14.83 -7.61
C ILE A 209 12.70 15.87 -6.96
N PRO A 210 12.23 16.71 -6.00
CA PRO A 210 13.02 17.81 -5.48
C PRO A 210 14.28 17.27 -4.78
N PRO A 211 15.40 18.00 -4.73
CA PRO A 211 16.59 17.55 -4.01
C PRO A 211 16.28 17.32 -2.52
N ASP A 212 17.03 16.43 -1.87
CA ASP A 212 16.94 16.25 -0.42
C ASP A 212 17.32 17.57 0.28
N PRO A 213 16.56 18.02 1.29
CA PRO A 213 16.76 19.35 1.89
C PRO A 213 18.07 19.40 2.68
N GLU A 214 18.78 20.54 2.65
CA GLU A 214 20.02 20.72 3.41
C GLU A 214 19.79 21.09 4.89
N THR A 215 18.55 21.40 5.26
CA THR A 215 18.14 21.76 6.62
C THR A 215 16.87 20.99 7.00
N PRO A 216 16.59 20.79 8.30
CA PRO A 216 15.31 20.25 8.76
C PRO A 216 14.13 21.09 8.23
N LEU A 217 13.03 20.41 7.87
CA LEU A 217 11.80 21.09 7.46
C LEU A 217 11.16 21.85 8.63
N PRO A 218 10.41 22.94 8.36
CA PRO A 218 9.59 23.59 9.37
C PRO A 218 8.49 22.64 9.89
N PRO A 219 7.93 22.91 11.09
CA PRO A 219 6.81 22.14 11.63
C PRO A 219 5.63 22.05 10.66
N SER A 220 4.96 20.90 10.64
CA SER A 220 3.79 20.68 9.80
C SER A 220 2.57 21.46 10.29
N TRP A 221 1.55 21.54 9.45
CA TRP A 221 0.26 22.18 9.77
C TRP A 221 -0.59 21.42 10.81
N SER A 222 -0.24 20.19 11.19
CA SER A 222 -0.98 19.48 12.26
C SER A 222 -0.76 20.15 13.61
N ASN A 223 -1.81 20.35 14.39
CA ASN A 223 -1.71 21.06 15.66
C ASN A 223 -1.49 20.09 16.83
N LEU A 224 -0.50 20.38 17.66
CA LEU A 224 -0.39 19.80 18.99
C LEU A 224 -1.51 20.38 19.85
N LYS A 225 -2.42 19.54 20.33
CA LYS A 225 -3.48 19.95 21.27
C LYS A 225 -3.13 19.49 22.68
N THR A 226 -3.59 20.25 23.66
CA THR A 226 -3.37 19.99 25.10
C THR A 226 -4.70 19.92 25.84
N PHE A 227 -4.83 18.94 26.73
CA PHE A 227 -6.03 18.71 27.55
C PHE A 227 -5.62 18.37 28.99
N LYS A 228 -6.60 18.28 29.91
CA LYS A 228 -6.35 17.95 31.33
C LYS A 228 -6.92 16.62 31.79
N ARG A 229 -8.10 16.22 31.27
CA ARG A 229 -8.83 15.03 31.75
C ARG A 229 -8.78 13.87 30.76
N GLY A 230 -9.01 14.11 29.47
CA GLY A 230 -9.00 13.04 28.47
C GLY A 230 -8.67 13.52 27.07
N ALA A 231 -8.36 12.59 26.18
CA ALA A 231 -8.09 12.86 24.78
C ALA A 231 -8.47 11.68 23.87
N VAL A 232 -8.87 12.00 22.65
CA VAL A 232 -9.16 11.08 21.55
C VAL A 232 -8.38 11.56 20.33
N CYS A 233 -7.52 10.71 19.79
CA CYS A 233 -6.71 10.97 18.62
C CYS A 233 -7.11 9.97 17.52
N THR A 234 -7.53 10.48 16.36
CA THR A 234 -7.96 9.64 15.22
C THR A 234 -7.31 10.11 13.94
N ASP A 235 -6.99 9.18 13.04
CA ASP A 235 -6.38 9.50 11.75
C ASP A 235 -7.40 9.89 10.64
N GLY A 236 -8.64 10.22 11.01
CA GLY A 236 -9.69 10.75 10.13
C GLY A 236 -10.61 11.74 10.83
N ALA A 237 -10.69 12.98 10.31
CA ALA A 237 -11.71 13.93 10.73
C ALA A 237 -13.10 13.54 10.14
N PRO A 238 -14.22 13.68 10.89
CA PRO A 238 -14.35 14.32 12.21
C PRO A 238 -14.31 13.34 13.39
N CYS A 239 -13.72 12.15 13.26
CA CYS A 239 -14.03 11.03 14.16
C CYS A 239 -13.48 11.13 15.59
N ALA A 240 -12.49 11.99 15.84
CA ALA A 240 -12.10 12.35 17.20
C ALA A 240 -13.20 13.13 17.94
N VAL A 241 -14.03 13.93 17.23
CA VAL A 241 -15.23 14.56 17.82
C VAL A 241 -16.22 13.48 18.27
N VAL A 242 -16.45 12.48 17.42
CA VAL A 242 -17.37 11.36 17.73
C VAL A 242 -16.91 10.64 19.00
N GLY A 243 -15.64 10.23 19.08
CA GLY A 243 -15.11 9.58 20.28
C GLY A 243 -15.15 10.49 21.53
N ASN A 244 -14.85 11.79 21.39
CA ASN A 244 -14.94 12.74 22.50
C ASN A 244 -16.39 12.89 23.01
N SER A 245 -17.37 12.96 22.11
CA SER A 245 -18.80 13.05 22.48
C SER A 245 -19.32 11.85 23.28
N ILE A 246 -18.63 10.70 23.19
CA ILE A 246 -18.91 9.52 24.00
C ILE A 246 -18.27 9.63 25.40
N LEU A 247 -17.06 10.18 25.51
CA LEU A 247 -16.46 10.50 26.81
C LEU A 247 -17.26 11.57 27.56
N GLU A 248 -17.79 12.57 26.86
CA GLU A 248 -18.70 13.60 27.42
C GLU A 248 -20.00 13.00 28.00
N LYS A 249 -20.47 11.90 27.42
CA LYS A 249 -21.63 11.12 27.90
C LYS A 249 -21.28 10.13 29.03
N ASN A 250 -20.08 10.22 29.62
CA ASN A 250 -19.53 9.27 30.60
C ASN A 250 -19.35 7.83 30.08
N GLY A 251 -19.22 7.64 28.76
CA GLY A 251 -18.79 6.37 28.18
C GLY A 251 -17.38 5.98 28.60
N SER A 252 -17.03 4.70 28.45
CA SER A 252 -15.67 4.22 28.71
C SER A 252 -14.69 4.59 27.60
N ALA A 253 -13.39 4.40 27.86
CA ALA A 253 -12.35 4.51 26.82
C ALA A 253 -12.62 3.54 25.65
N VAL A 254 -13.25 2.40 25.91
CA VAL A 254 -13.65 1.41 24.89
C VAL A 254 -14.88 1.87 24.11
N ASP A 255 -15.92 2.40 24.76
CA ASP A 255 -17.08 3.00 24.08
C ASP A 255 -16.64 4.10 23.09
N ALA A 256 -15.78 5.01 23.56
CA ALA A 256 -15.27 6.12 22.76
C ALA A 256 -14.40 5.64 21.58
N THR A 257 -13.62 4.58 21.80
CA THR A 257 -12.80 3.95 20.75
C THR A 257 -13.69 3.30 19.69
N ILE A 258 -14.70 2.52 20.07
CA ILE A 258 -15.63 1.86 19.14
C ILE A 258 -16.37 2.90 18.29
N ALA A 259 -16.93 3.94 18.92
CA ALA A 259 -17.64 5.00 18.18
C ALA A 259 -16.72 5.77 17.21
N ALA A 260 -15.49 6.10 17.64
CA ALA A 260 -14.48 6.71 16.78
C ALA A 260 -14.09 5.79 15.61
N MET A 261 -13.94 4.49 15.85
CA MET A 261 -13.62 3.48 14.84
C MET A 261 -14.76 3.27 13.83
N ILE A 262 -16.03 3.26 14.26
CA ILE A 262 -17.21 3.21 13.35
C ILE A 262 -17.21 4.44 12.42
N CYS A 263 -17.01 5.64 12.96
CA CYS A 263 -16.90 6.86 12.16
C CYS A 263 -15.71 6.80 11.19
N ASN A 264 -14.55 6.33 11.66
CA ASN A 264 -13.34 6.30 10.82
C ASN A 264 -13.50 5.27 9.68
N GLY A 265 -14.23 4.18 9.91
CA GLY A 265 -14.64 3.24 8.87
C GLY A 265 -15.65 3.79 7.85
N LEU A 266 -16.32 4.91 8.16
CA LEU A 266 -17.20 5.64 7.24
C LEU A 266 -16.40 6.64 6.38
N VAL A 267 -15.62 7.53 7.00
CA VAL A 267 -14.93 8.65 6.31
C VAL A 267 -13.55 8.26 5.73
N ASN A 268 -12.95 7.20 6.26
CA ASN A 268 -11.71 6.57 5.77
C ASN A 268 -11.97 5.10 5.39
N MET A 269 -13.08 4.81 4.70
CA MET A 269 -13.42 3.44 4.27
C MET A 269 -12.35 2.78 3.39
N GLN A 270 -11.45 3.59 2.78
CA GLN A 270 -10.23 3.18 2.08
C GLN A 270 -9.08 2.74 3.02
N SER A 271 -9.38 2.45 4.29
CA SER A 271 -8.38 2.09 5.31
C SER A 271 -8.91 1.24 6.49
N MET A 272 -10.20 1.30 6.83
CA MET A 272 -10.76 0.48 7.93
C MET A 272 -12.30 0.39 7.90
N GLY A 273 -12.94 -0.37 8.81
CA GLY A 273 -14.41 -0.42 8.99
C GLY A 273 -14.99 -1.83 8.98
N ILE A 274 -16.31 -1.99 9.12
CA ILE A 274 -16.93 -3.28 9.48
C ILE A 274 -16.71 -4.50 8.54
N GLY A 275 -16.09 -4.33 7.37
CA GLY A 275 -15.69 -5.42 6.45
C GLY A 275 -14.25 -5.91 6.59
N GLY A 276 -13.54 -5.59 7.68
CA GLY A 276 -12.19 -6.07 7.99
C GLY A 276 -12.06 -6.51 9.44
N GLY A 277 -10.95 -6.15 10.09
CA GLY A 277 -10.62 -6.53 11.45
C GLY A 277 -9.71 -5.52 12.15
N PHE A 278 -9.37 -5.80 13.41
CA PHE A 278 -8.48 -4.92 14.19
C PHE A 278 -7.69 -5.66 15.29
N PHE A 279 -6.71 -4.95 15.84
CA PHE A 279 -6.03 -5.28 17.09
C PHE A 279 -6.21 -4.14 18.09
N MET A 280 -6.48 -4.47 19.35
CA MET A 280 -6.70 -3.48 20.42
C MET A 280 -5.93 -3.86 21.68
N THR A 281 -5.28 -2.87 22.27
CA THR A 281 -4.63 -2.95 23.59
C THR A 281 -5.39 -2.00 24.51
N ILE A 282 -5.90 -2.53 25.62
CA ILE A 282 -6.70 -1.82 26.63
C ILE A 282 -5.87 -1.77 27.91
N TYR A 283 -5.89 -0.64 28.62
CA TYR A 283 -5.36 -0.51 29.97
C TYR A 283 -6.46 0.00 30.90
N ASP A 284 -6.78 -0.80 31.93
CA ASP A 284 -7.68 -0.47 33.02
C ASP A 284 -6.84 0.05 34.20
N LYS A 285 -7.01 1.34 34.51
CA LYS A 285 -6.23 2.02 35.55
C LYS A 285 -6.67 1.61 36.95
N ALA A 286 -7.92 1.21 37.15
CA ALA A 286 -8.46 0.84 38.45
C ALA A 286 -7.91 -0.52 38.92
N SER A 287 -7.85 -1.51 38.03
CA SER A 287 -7.21 -2.81 38.33
C SER A 287 -5.70 -2.82 38.08
N LYS A 288 -5.16 -1.79 37.43
CA LYS A 288 -3.77 -1.67 36.96
C LYS A 288 -3.36 -2.75 35.95
N ARG A 289 -4.31 -3.31 35.21
CA ARG A 289 -4.10 -4.39 34.24
C ARG A 289 -4.30 -3.91 32.81
N ALA A 290 -3.52 -4.47 31.89
CA ALA A 290 -3.79 -4.38 30.46
C ALA A 290 -4.35 -5.69 29.91
N TYR A 291 -5.06 -5.58 28.80
CA TYR A 291 -5.69 -6.67 28.07
C TYR A 291 -5.51 -6.46 26.57
N THR A 292 -5.44 -7.54 25.80
CA THR A 292 -5.36 -7.47 24.34
C THR A 292 -6.51 -8.21 23.70
N LEU A 293 -7.10 -7.61 22.66
CA LEU A 293 -8.17 -8.19 21.86
C LEU A 293 -7.71 -8.28 20.40
N THR A 294 -7.72 -9.50 19.89
CA THR A 294 -7.44 -9.83 18.49
C THR A 294 -8.75 -10.08 17.76
N ALA A 295 -9.15 -9.14 16.91
CA ALA A 295 -10.28 -9.23 16.00
C ALA A 295 -9.79 -9.27 14.53
N ARG A 296 -8.67 -9.97 14.29
CA ARG A 296 -8.05 -10.18 12.96
C ARG A 296 -8.89 -11.16 12.14
N ASP A 297 -9.05 -10.88 10.87
CA ASP A 297 -9.77 -11.73 9.92
C ASP A 297 -9.18 -13.14 9.87
N ARG A 298 -10.04 -14.12 9.61
CA ARG A 298 -9.66 -15.53 9.47
C ARG A 298 -9.79 -15.96 8.02
N ALA A 299 -8.91 -16.84 7.55
CA ALA A 299 -9.05 -17.48 6.25
C ALA A 299 -10.37 -18.29 6.22
N PRO A 300 -11.17 -18.21 5.14
CA PRO A 300 -12.38 -19.01 5.01
C PRO A 300 -12.09 -20.52 5.15
N LEU A 301 -13.05 -21.29 5.64
CA LEU A 301 -12.90 -22.72 5.90
C LEU A 301 -12.60 -23.55 4.63
N ALA A 302 -12.95 -23.02 3.45
CA ALA A 302 -12.60 -23.61 2.15
C ALA A 302 -11.22 -23.19 1.61
N ALA A 303 -10.52 -22.27 2.28
CA ALA A 303 -9.21 -21.78 1.85
C ALA A 303 -8.10 -22.82 2.09
N ASN A 304 -7.07 -22.82 1.25
CA ASN A 304 -5.94 -23.73 1.37
C ASN A 304 -4.68 -23.12 0.73
N ALA A 305 -3.50 -23.67 1.05
CA ALA A 305 -2.21 -23.13 0.62
C ALA A 305 -2.05 -23.01 -0.91
N THR A 306 -2.71 -23.87 -1.70
CA THR A 306 -2.60 -23.90 -3.17
C THR A 306 -3.78 -23.22 -3.89
N MET A 307 -4.67 -22.51 -3.18
CA MET A 307 -5.90 -21.96 -3.76
C MET A 307 -5.68 -20.89 -4.85
N TYR A 308 -4.45 -20.37 -4.97
CA TYR A 308 -4.05 -19.40 -6.01
C TYR A 308 -3.25 -20.03 -7.17
N ASP A 309 -2.96 -21.33 -7.13
CA ASP A 309 -2.21 -21.99 -8.20
C ASP A 309 -3.00 -21.95 -9.51
N GLY A 310 -2.32 -21.55 -10.60
CA GLY A 310 -2.94 -21.34 -11.91
C GLY A 310 -3.88 -20.12 -12.00
N LYS A 311 -3.98 -19.29 -10.95
CA LYS A 311 -4.74 -18.01 -11.00
C LYS A 311 -3.82 -16.82 -11.33
N PRO A 312 -4.37 -15.68 -11.77
CA PRO A 312 -3.61 -14.43 -11.89
C PRO A 312 -2.98 -14.04 -10.54
N LYS A 313 -1.81 -13.38 -10.57
CA LYS A 313 -1.09 -12.93 -9.36
C LYS A 313 -1.97 -12.04 -8.47
N GLU A 314 -2.92 -11.34 -9.07
CA GLU A 314 -3.86 -10.43 -8.44
C GLU A 314 -4.93 -11.13 -7.61
N ALA A 315 -5.18 -12.43 -7.80
CA ALA A 315 -6.29 -13.14 -7.16
C ALA A 315 -6.20 -13.23 -5.63
N SER A 316 -4.99 -13.07 -5.05
CA SER A 316 -4.81 -13.00 -3.59
C SER A 316 -5.14 -11.64 -2.99
N PHE A 317 -5.23 -10.59 -3.81
CA PHE A 317 -5.33 -9.20 -3.33
C PHE A 317 -6.49 -8.40 -3.93
N ILE A 318 -6.81 -8.55 -5.21
CA ILE A 318 -8.04 -8.00 -5.83
C ILE A 318 -9.12 -9.09 -5.91
N GLY A 319 -10.35 -8.68 -5.61
CA GLY A 319 -11.55 -9.45 -5.92
C GLY A 319 -11.96 -10.46 -4.84
N PRO A 320 -12.89 -11.35 -5.18
CA PRO A 320 -13.69 -12.12 -4.22
C PRO A 320 -12.91 -13.21 -3.45
N LEU A 321 -11.81 -13.70 -4.04
CA LEU A 321 -10.94 -14.72 -3.46
C LEU A 321 -9.87 -14.14 -2.53
N ALA A 322 -9.72 -12.82 -2.53
CA ALA A 322 -8.78 -12.12 -1.66
C ALA A 322 -9.36 -11.89 -0.25
N ILE A 323 -10.70 -11.95 -0.13
CA ILE A 323 -11.46 -11.61 1.08
C ILE A 323 -11.28 -12.69 2.15
N ALA A 324 -10.87 -12.27 3.35
CA ALA A 324 -10.90 -13.05 4.59
C ALA A 324 -12.17 -12.74 5.40
N VAL A 325 -12.50 -13.59 6.38
CA VAL A 325 -13.74 -13.52 7.17
C VAL A 325 -13.69 -12.30 8.12
N PRO A 326 -14.59 -11.30 7.99
CA PRO A 326 -14.52 -10.05 8.75
C PRO A 326 -14.71 -10.21 10.27
N GLY A 327 -13.75 -9.68 11.03
CA GLY A 327 -13.72 -9.77 12.49
C GLY A 327 -14.13 -8.52 13.26
N GLU A 328 -14.16 -7.35 12.60
CA GLU A 328 -14.24 -6.04 13.27
C GLU A 328 -15.51 -5.88 14.13
N LEU A 329 -16.67 -6.31 13.64
CA LEU A 329 -17.92 -6.22 14.40
C LEU A 329 -17.94 -7.15 15.63
N ALA A 330 -17.44 -8.38 15.51
CA ALA A 330 -17.33 -9.29 16.65
C ALA A 330 -16.38 -8.71 17.71
N GLY A 331 -15.26 -8.12 17.30
CA GLY A 331 -14.33 -7.46 18.20
C GLY A 331 -14.96 -6.26 18.93
N TYR A 332 -15.71 -5.40 18.23
CA TYR A 332 -16.41 -4.28 18.87
C TYR A 332 -17.40 -4.77 19.93
N TRP A 333 -18.15 -5.83 19.63
CA TRP A 333 -19.09 -6.43 20.57
C TRP A 333 -18.39 -7.04 21.79
N GLU A 334 -17.37 -7.86 21.59
CA GLU A 334 -16.59 -8.44 22.70
C GLU A 334 -15.97 -7.38 23.62
N ALA A 335 -15.43 -6.29 23.05
CA ALA A 335 -14.90 -5.17 23.81
C ALA A 335 -16.00 -4.42 24.58
N HIS A 336 -17.14 -4.15 23.93
CA HIS A 336 -18.29 -3.48 24.55
C HIS A 336 -18.91 -4.29 25.69
N GLN A 337 -19.08 -5.60 25.51
CA GLN A 337 -19.64 -6.48 26.54
C GLN A 337 -18.77 -6.57 27.80
N ARG A 338 -17.46 -6.30 27.69
CA ARG A 338 -16.51 -6.40 28.81
C ARG A 338 -16.17 -5.05 29.46
N PHE A 339 -16.14 -3.97 28.69
CA PHE A 339 -15.67 -2.65 29.13
C PHE A 339 -16.59 -1.48 28.75
N GLY A 340 -17.69 -1.74 28.03
CA GLY A 340 -18.66 -0.73 27.65
C GLY A 340 -19.52 -0.24 28.82
N LYS A 341 -19.97 1.00 28.74
CA LYS A 341 -20.87 1.63 29.73
C LYS A 341 -22.13 2.19 29.09
N LEU A 342 -22.06 2.66 27.84
CA LEU A 342 -23.22 3.16 27.11
C LEU A 342 -24.00 2.03 26.41
N PRO A 343 -25.29 2.23 26.09
CA PRO A 343 -26.03 1.34 25.21
C PRO A 343 -25.33 1.18 23.85
N TRP A 344 -25.26 -0.05 23.33
CA TRP A 344 -24.61 -0.38 22.04
C TRP A 344 -25.02 0.56 20.88
N ALA A 345 -26.32 0.85 20.77
CA ALA A 345 -26.86 1.73 19.74
C ALA A 345 -26.30 3.16 19.77
N ASP A 346 -25.96 3.69 20.95
CA ASP A 346 -25.44 5.05 21.12
C ASP A 346 -24.02 5.21 20.55
N LEU A 347 -23.27 4.11 20.39
CA LEU A 347 -21.95 4.13 19.75
C LEU A 347 -22.04 4.30 18.22
N PHE A 348 -23.15 3.86 17.62
CA PHE A 348 -23.39 3.97 16.18
C PHE A 348 -24.08 5.28 15.80
N ARG A 349 -24.94 5.84 16.67
CA ARG A 349 -25.76 7.04 16.41
C ARG A 349 -25.02 8.21 15.73
N PRO A 350 -23.86 8.70 16.23
CA PRO A 350 -23.16 9.81 15.57
C PRO A 350 -22.68 9.48 14.15
N SER A 351 -22.34 8.21 13.90
CA SER A 351 -21.89 7.76 12.57
C SER A 351 -23.06 7.50 11.62
N ILE A 352 -24.23 7.13 12.15
CA ILE A 352 -25.50 7.03 11.40
C ILE A 352 -25.93 8.43 10.95
N GLU A 353 -25.97 9.40 11.86
CA GLU A 353 -26.28 10.81 11.57
C GLU A 353 -25.34 11.36 10.47
N LEU A 354 -24.02 11.23 10.67
CA LEU A 354 -23.00 11.68 9.71
C LEU A 354 -23.13 11.02 8.32
N CYS A 355 -23.53 9.74 8.23
CA CYS A 355 -23.64 9.06 6.94
C CYS A 355 -24.92 9.42 6.18
N GLU A 356 -25.98 9.80 6.89
CA GLU A 356 -27.26 10.25 6.35
C GLU A 356 -27.20 11.69 5.84
N GLU A 357 -26.66 12.59 6.67
CA GLU A 357 -26.33 13.97 6.29
C GLU A 357 -25.27 14.00 5.18
N GLY A 358 -24.35 13.02 5.21
CA GLY A 358 -23.25 12.86 4.28
C GLY A 358 -21.99 13.55 4.77
N TYR A 359 -20.83 12.96 4.44
CA TYR A 359 -19.53 13.48 4.84
C TYR A 359 -18.78 14.10 3.66
N ASN A 360 -17.90 15.06 3.91
CA ASN A 360 -17.06 15.65 2.87
C ASN A 360 -15.96 14.67 2.44
N LEU A 361 -15.90 14.36 1.15
CA LEU A 361 -14.84 13.59 0.51
C LEU A 361 -13.48 14.15 0.89
N THR A 362 -12.69 13.39 1.65
CA THR A 362 -11.38 13.84 2.11
C THR A 362 -10.37 13.82 0.96
N LYS A 363 -9.36 14.70 1.01
CA LYS A 363 -8.26 14.66 0.03
C LYS A 363 -7.62 13.27 0.00
N ILE A 364 -7.45 12.62 1.16
CA ILE A 364 -6.81 11.31 1.23
C ILE A 364 -7.64 10.19 0.61
N GLN A 365 -8.97 10.22 0.74
CA GLN A 365 -9.85 9.27 0.07
C GLN A 365 -9.85 9.49 -1.44
N HIS A 366 -9.80 10.75 -1.90
CA HIS A 366 -9.65 11.09 -3.32
C HIS A 366 -8.28 10.67 -3.90
N ASP A 367 -7.19 10.91 -3.19
CA ASP A 367 -5.85 10.40 -3.56
C ASP A 367 -5.90 8.85 -3.64
N GLY A 368 -6.73 8.22 -2.80
CA GLY A 368 -7.18 6.83 -2.85
C GLY A 368 -7.64 6.32 -4.23
N PHE A 369 -8.33 7.17 -5.00
CA PHE A 369 -9.00 6.74 -6.24
C PHE A 369 -8.01 6.45 -7.36
N ARG A 370 -6.97 7.27 -7.53
CA ARG A 370 -5.98 7.15 -8.63
C ARG A 370 -5.36 5.75 -8.72
N TYR A 371 -5.18 5.09 -7.57
CA TYR A 371 -4.58 3.76 -7.46
C TYR A 371 -5.60 2.61 -7.52
N ASN A 372 -6.90 2.89 -7.37
CA ASN A 372 -7.99 1.91 -7.45
C ASN A 372 -8.92 2.13 -8.65
N THR A 373 -8.54 3.00 -9.60
CA THR A 373 -9.42 3.46 -10.70
C THR A 373 -10.20 2.32 -11.33
N LYS A 374 -9.51 1.26 -11.78
CA LYS A 374 -10.13 0.09 -12.40
C LYS A 374 -11.16 -0.60 -11.49
N ASN A 375 -10.89 -0.71 -10.19
CA ASN A 375 -11.80 -1.36 -9.24
C ASN A 375 -13.03 -0.49 -8.97
N ILE A 376 -12.84 0.81 -8.76
CA ILE A 376 -13.95 1.76 -8.50
C ILE A 376 -14.88 1.87 -9.71
N TYR A 377 -14.36 1.93 -10.94
CA TYR A 377 -15.19 1.97 -12.14
C TYR A 377 -15.90 0.65 -12.47
N ASN A 378 -15.38 -0.49 -12.00
CA ASN A 378 -15.95 -1.81 -12.24
C ASN A 378 -16.97 -2.26 -11.17
N ASP A 379 -16.83 -1.82 -9.92
CA ASP A 379 -17.84 -2.09 -8.88
C ASP A 379 -18.94 -1.01 -8.91
N ARG A 380 -20.19 -1.46 -9.08
CA ARG A 380 -21.36 -0.59 -9.23
C ARG A 380 -21.54 0.37 -8.05
N VAL A 381 -21.29 -0.10 -6.83
CA VAL A 381 -21.51 0.69 -5.61
C VAL A 381 -20.39 1.71 -5.42
N LEU A 382 -19.13 1.33 -5.66
CA LEU A 382 -18.01 2.27 -5.64
C LEU A 382 -18.16 3.34 -6.72
N LYS A 383 -18.61 2.98 -7.92
CA LYS A 383 -18.87 3.94 -9.00
C LYS A 383 -19.97 4.93 -8.61
N GLU A 384 -21.09 4.46 -8.05
CA GLU A 384 -22.21 5.31 -7.60
C GLU A 384 -21.78 6.29 -6.48
N LEU A 385 -20.85 5.89 -5.60
CA LEU A 385 -20.36 6.72 -4.51
C LEU A 385 -19.33 7.77 -4.94
N PHE A 386 -18.43 7.44 -5.88
CA PHE A 386 -17.20 8.22 -6.10
C PHE A 386 -17.04 8.82 -7.50
N VAL A 387 -17.86 8.42 -8.47
CA VAL A 387 -17.78 8.94 -9.85
C VAL A 387 -18.97 9.86 -10.12
N ASP A 388 -18.70 11.06 -10.61
CA ASP A 388 -19.71 11.99 -11.10
C ASP A 388 -20.29 11.44 -12.42
N PRO A 389 -21.60 11.14 -12.50
CA PRO A 389 -22.20 10.58 -13.72
C PRO A 389 -22.28 11.58 -14.88
N SER A 390 -22.08 12.88 -14.63
CA SER A 390 -22.12 13.93 -15.67
C SER A 390 -20.79 14.11 -16.39
N THR A 391 -19.67 13.88 -15.70
CA THR A 391 -18.31 13.95 -16.27
C THR A 391 -17.69 12.58 -16.54
N ASN A 392 -18.19 11.53 -15.86
CA ASN A 392 -17.53 10.22 -15.73
C ASN A 392 -16.06 10.38 -15.27
N ASP A 393 -15.85 11.25 -14.28
CA ASP A 393 -14.60 11.44 -13.53
C ASP A 393 -14.89 11.38 -12.02
N PHE A 394 -13.87 11.29 -11.18
CA PHE A 394 -14.05 11.24 -9.73
C PHE A 394 -14.58 12.56 -9.15
N TYR A 395 -15.42 12.45 -8.13
CA TYR A 395 -15.80 13.61 -7.30
C TYR A 395 -14.55 14.24 -6.67
N LYS A 396 -14.55 15.57 -6.55
CA LYS A 396 -13.42 16.34 -6.01
C LYS A 396 -13.44 16.36 -4.48
N PRO A 397 -12.29 16.52 -3.79
CA PRO A 397 -12.27 16.73 -2.36
C PRO A 397 -13.23 17.85 -1.93
N GLY A 398 -14.00 17.62 -0.87
CA GLY A 398 -15.07 18.50 -0.40
C GLY A 398 -16.46 18.19 -0.97
N THR A 399 -16.62 17.30 -1.94
CA THR A 399 -17.95 16.81 -2.36
C THR A 399 -18.60 15.97 -1.26
N VAL A 400 -19.90 16.11 -1.04
CA VAL A 400 -20.65 15.35 -0.02
C VAL A 400 -20.95 13.93 -0.49
N ILE A 401 -20.43 12.93 0.22
CA ILE A 401 -20.61 11.50 -0.04
C ILE A 401 -21.66 10.91 0.90
N LYS A 402 -22.58 10.09 0.37
CA LYS A 402 -23.71 9.49 1.12
C LYS A 402 -23.81 7.97 0.90
N PRO A 403 -23.15 7.12 1.71
CA PRO A 403 -23.19 5.67 1.55
C PRO A 403 -24.48 5.04 2.10
N ARG A 404 -25.60 5.28 1.40
CA ARG A 404 -26.97 4.96 1.84
C ARG A 404 -27.18 3.52 2.30
N MET A 405 -26.53 2.54 1.67
CA MET A 405 -26.67 1.13 2.06
C MET A 405 -25.88 0.82 3.34
N LEU A 406 -24.68 1.38 3.50
CA LEU A 406 -23.90 1.26 4.74
C LEU A 406 -24.63 1.92 5.92
N CYS A 407 -25.32 3.05 5.71
CA CYS A 407 -26.17 3.66 6.72
C CYS A 407 -27.27 2.73 7.23
N LYS A 408 -28.00 2.06 6.32
CA LYS A 408 -29.03 1.08 6.68
C LYS A 408 -28.42 -0.07 7.49
N THR A 409 -27.26 -0.56 7.06
CA THR A 409 -26.50 -1.59 7.77
C THR A 409 -26.11 -1.14 9.19
N PHE A 410 -25.60 0.08 9.38
CA PHE A 410 -25.31 0.63 10.70
C PHE A 410 -26.55 0.74 11.59
N ARG A 411 -27.70 1.23 11.07
CA ARG A 411 -28.96 1.24 11.83
C ARG A 411 -29.38 -0.16 12.25
N ILE A 412 -29.35 -1.13 11.32
CA ILE A 412 -29.70 -2.52 11.60
C ILE A 412 -28.81 -3.12 12.70
N ILE A 413 -27.49 -2.88 12.66
CA ILE A 413 -26.54 -3.36 13.67
C ILE A 413 -26.75 -2.64 15.02
N ALA A 414 -27.08 -1.35 15.02
CA ALA A 414 -27.37 -0.58 16.22
C ALA A 414 -28.66 -1.06 16.93
N GLU A 415 -29.72 -1.31 16.15
CA GLU A 415 -31.05 -1.70 16.65
C GLU A 415 -31.14 -3.19 17.02
N LYS A 416 -30.56 -4.08 16.22
CA LYS A 416 -30.68 -5.55 16.37
C LYS A 416 -29.44 -6.23 16.96
N GLY A 417 -28.35 -5.50 17.12
CA GLY A 417 -27.08 -6.02 17.64
C GLY A 417 -26.25 -6.77 16.60
N VAL A 418 -25.07 -7.22 17.05
CA VAL A 418 -24.05 -7.83 16.19
C VAL A 418 -24.45 -9.18 15.58
N SER A 419 -25.37 -9.91 16.22
CA SER A 419 -25.85 -11.23 15.78
C SER A 419 -26.48 -11.18 14.39
N GLU A 420 -27.05 -10.05 13.99
CA GLU A 420 -27.64 -9.84 12.68
C GLU A 420 -26.60 -9.97 11.54
N PHE A 421 -25.34 -9.59 11.80
CA PHE A 421 -24.23 -9.72 10.86
C PHE A 421 -23.66 -11.13 10.80
N TYR A 422 -23.51 -11.83 11.92
CA TYR A 422 -22.86 -13.16 11.94
C TYR A 422 -23.82 -14.33 11.72
N ASN A 423 -25.05 -14.26 12.27
CA ASN A 423 -26.06 -15.34 12.24
C ASN A 423 -27.45 -14.87 11.74
N GLY A 424 -27.56 -13.64 11.22
CA GLY A 424 -28.83 -13.03 10.83
C GLY A 424 -29.03 -12.85 9.32
N THR A 425 -30.02 -12.03 8.98
CA THR A 425 -30.40 -11.76 7.58
C THR A 425 -29.36 -10.89 6.89
N LEU A 426 -28.78 -9.91 7.59
CA LEU A 426 -27.68 -9.08 7.07
C LEU A 426 -26.47 -9.93 6.69
N GLY A 427 -26.07 -10.88 7.55
CA GLY A 427 -25.02 -11.86 7.25
C GLY A 427 -25.34 -12.72 6.03
N LYS A 428 -26.57 -13.23 5.95
CA LYS A 428 -27.04 -14.01 4.79
C LYS A 428 -26.96 -13.21 3.49
N LEU A 429 -27.43 -11.97 3.48
CA LEU A 429 -27.38 -11.08 2.32
C LEU A 429 -25.94 -10.76 1.88
N LEU A 430 -25.04 -10.54 2.86
CA LEU A 430 -23.61 -10.37 2.59
C LEU A 430 -23.02 -11.61 1.91
N VAL A 431 -23.23 -12.81 2.47
CA VAL A 431 -22.71 -14.06 1.91
C VAL A 431 -23.28 -14.34 0.53
N GLU A 432 -24.58 -14.12 0.29
CA GLU A 432 -25.19 -14.27 -1.03
C GLU A 432 -24.55 -13.35 -2.08
N ASP A 433 -24.28 -12.08 -1.74
CA ASP A 433 -23.58 -11.16 -2.66
C ASP A 433 -22.14 -11.57 -2.94
N LEU A 434 -21.41 -12.01 -1.90
CA LEU A 434 -20.03 -12.45 -2.03
C LEU A 434 -19.93 -13.74 -2.88
N GLN A 435 -20.85 -14.69 -2.69
CA GLN A 435 -20.89 -15.93 -3.48
C GLN A 435 -21.29 -15.66 -4.94
N LYS A 436 -22.25 -14.76 -5.21
CA LYS A 436 -22.56 -14.29 -6.59
C LYS A 436 -21.33 -13.67 -7.27
N LYS A 437 -20.47 -12.98 -6.51
CA LYS A 437 -19.21 -12.42 -7.00
C LYS A 437 -18.07 -13.44 -7.08
N GLY A 438 -18.26 -14.68 -6.63
CA GLY A 438 -17.26 -15.77 -6.72
C GLY A 438 -16.38 -15.96 -5.48
N SER A 439 -16.82 -15.51 -4.31
CA SER A 439 -16.09 -15.69 -3.04
C SER A 439 -16.36 -17.08 -2.45
N ILE A 440 -15.40 -17.56 -1.67
CA ILE A 440 -15.48 -18.84 -0.96
C ILE A 440 -16.03 -18.72 0.48
N ILE A 441 -16.42 -17.52 0.91
CA ILE A 441 -17.04 -17.28 2.21
C ILE A 441 -18.46 -17.85 2.25
N THR A 442 -18.82 -18.44 3.39
CA THR A 442 -20.10 -19.07 3.69
C THR A 442 -20.70 -18.51 4.97
N MET A 443 -21.98 -18.80 5.25
CA MET A 443 -22.58 -18.49 6.55
C MET A 443 -21.92 -19.24 7.72
N LYS A 444 -21.27 -20.38 7.47
CA LYS A 444 -20.53 -21.11 8.51
C LYS A 444 -19.29 -20.34 8.93
N ASP A 445 -18.60 -19.71 7.99
CA ASP A 445 -17.43 -18.86 8.27
C ASP A 445 -17.78 -17.69 9.20
N LEU A 446 -18.89 -17.00 8.92
CA LEU A 446 -19.40 -15.94 9.79
C LEU A 446 -19.83 -16.50 11.16
N ASN A 447 -20.64 -17.56 11.18
CA ASN A 447 -21.14 -18.16 12.42
C ASN A 447 -20.05 -18.69 13.36
N ASP A 448 -18.92 -19.14 12.81
CA ASP A 448 -17.80 -19.68 13.59
C ASP A 448 -16.76 -18.61 13.98
N TYR A 449 -16.81 -17.40 13.41
CA TYR A 449 -15.84 -16.36 13.71
C TYR A 449 -15.88 -15.93 15.19
N ARG A 450 -14.74 -15.97 15.88
CA ARG A 450 -14.56 -15.44 17.23
C ARG A 450 -13.32 -14.57 17.29
N ALA A 451 -13.45 -13.40 17.91
CA ALA A 451 -12.32 -12.60 18.37
C ALA A 451 -11.70 -13.26 19.61
N THR A 452 -10.41 -13.05 19.87
CA THR A 452 -9.70 -13.71 20.97
C THR A 452 -9.12 -12.70 21.96
N TRP A 453 -9.39 -12.91 23.24
CA TRP A 453 -8.77 -12.19 24.35
C TRP A 453 -7.45 -12.85 24.73
N ASP A 454 -6.42 -12.03 24.90
CA ASP A 454 -5.08 -12.44 25.31
C ASP A 454 -4.58 -11.52 26.44
N GLU A 455 -3.59 -12.00 27.20
CA GLU A 455 -2.78 -11.12 28.04
C GLU A 455 -1.77 -10.36 27.16
N PRO A 456 -1.49 -9.08 27.44
CA PRO A 456 -0.59 -8.26 26.65
C PRO A 456 0.86 -8.74 26.76
N LEU A 457 1.65 -8.52 25.70
CA LEU A 457 3.10 -8.57 25.82
C LEU A 457 3.56 -7.36 26.64
N GLN A 458 4.37 -7.63 27.67
CA GLN A 458 4.91 -6.61 28.57
C GLN A 458 6.44 -6.51 28.44
N SER A 459 6.97 -5.28 28.44
CA SER A 459 8.40 -5.05 28.68
C SER A 459 8.62 -3.83 29.58
N ASN A 460 9.58 -3.93 30.49
CA ASN A 460 10.01 -2.82 31.34
C ASN A 460 11.19 -2.11 30.65
N LEU A 461 11.17 -0.80 30.51
CA LEU A 461 12.25 0.01 29.91
C LEU A 461 13.22 0.54 30.99
N SER A 462 14.44 0.91 30.60
CA SER A 462 15.50 1.38 31.52
C SER A 462 15.10 2.58 32.37
N ASN A 463 14.24 3.46 31.84
CA ASN A 463 13.73 4.66 32.49
C ASN A 463 12.53 4.41 33.43
N GLY A 464 12.27 3.14 33.81
CA GLY A 464 11.23 2.77 34.77
C GLY A 464 9.81 2.72 34.20
N MET A 465 9.63 2.97 32.89
CA MET A 465 8.34 2.80 32.22
C MET A 465 8.09 1.35 31.81
N LYS A 466 6.82 1.00 31.63
CA LYS A 466 6.33 -0.34 31.27
C LYS A 466 5.47 -0.27 30.02
N LEU A 467 5.89 -0.96 28.97
CA LEU A 467 5.17 -1.14 27.71
C LEU A 467 4.18 -2.30 27.85
N PHE A 468 2.96 -2.09 27.32
CA PHE A 468 1.98 -3.13 27.00
C PHE A 468 1.66 -3.06 25.50
N THR A 469 1.67 -4.21 24.81
CA THR A 469 1.39 -4.30 23.37
C THR A 469 0.78 -5.64 22.97
N ILE A 470 0.20 -5.68 21.77
CA ILE A 470 -0.47 -6.85 21.19
C ILE A 470 0.48 -8.04 20.95
N GLY A 471 0.02 -9.27 21.17
CA GLY A 471 0.75 -10.50 20.86
C GLY A 471 0.66 -10.92 19.38
N LEU A 472 1.11 -12.13 19.07
CA LEU A 472 0.92 -12.78 17.77
C LEU A 472 -0.58 -13.00 17.48
N PRO A 473 -1.04 -12.89 16.22
CA PRO A 473 -0.26 -12.75 14.97
C PRO A 473 0.11 -11.29 14.60
N ALA A 474 -0.02 -10.32 15.50
CA ALA A 474 0.47 -8.96 15.30
C ALA A 474 1.95 -8.80 15.72
N SER A 475 2.53 -7.61 15.50
CA SER A 475 3.97 -7.38 15.63
C SER A 475 4.44 -6.80 16.96
N GLY A 476 3.66 -6.88 18.04
CA GLY A 476 4.07 -6.27 19.32
C GLY A 476 5.30 -6.94 19.96
N ALA A 477 5.52 -8.23 19.68
CA ALA A 477 6.78 -8.92 20.02
C ALA A 477 7.98 -8.29 19.29
N LEU A 478 7.79 -7.91 18.02
CA LEU A 478 8.79 -7.25 17.18
C LEU A 478 9.08 -5.82 17.65
N LEU A 479 8.04 -5.06 18.03
CA LEU A 479 8.21 -3.75 18.66
C LEU A 479 8.98 -3.86 19.99
N THR A 480 8.63 -4.85 20.81
CA THR A 480 9.30 -5.12 22.08
C THR A 480 10.78 -5.43 21.88
N TYR A 481 11.12 -6.28 20.90
CA TYR A 481 12.49 -6.60 20.53
C TYR A 481 13.28 -5.36 20.09
N ILE A 482 12.71 -4.55 19.18
CA ILE A 482 13.31 -3.30 18.72
C ILE A 482 13.56 -2.37 19.89
N LEU A 483 12.54 -2.10 20.73
CA LEU A 483 12.67 -1.18 21.86
C LEU A 483 13.68 -1.68 22.89
N ASN A 484 13.74 -2.98 23.18
CA ASN A 484 14.74 -3.55 24.09
C ASN A 484 16.19 -3.38 23.56
N ILE A 485 16.41 -3.40 22.24
CA ILE A 485 17.72 -3.10 21.64
C ILE A 485 18.03 -1.60 21.71
N LEU A 486 17.06 -0.76 21.36
CA LEU A 486 17.23 0.70 21.35
C LEU A 486 17.41 1.29 22.76
N ASP A 487 16.75 0.73 23.78
CA ASP A 487 16.90 1.07 25.20
C ASP A 487 18.36 0.89 25.66
N GLY A 488 19.06 -0.14 25.16
CA GLY A 488 20.47 -0.39 25.46
C GLY A 488 21.44 0.63 24.87
N PHE A 489 21.07 1.37 23.82
CA PHE A 489 21.93 2.41 23.23
C PHE A 489 21.99 3.71 24.05
N ASN A 490 21.16 3.84 25.10
CA ASN A 490 21.12 5.01 25.99
C ASN A 490 21.01 6.34 25.23
N PHE A 491 20.06 6.43 24.30
CA PHE A 491 19.82 7.66 23.55
C PHE A 491 19.46 8.83 24.48
N THR A 492 19.89 10.03 24.11
CA THR A 492 19.72 11.29 24.84
C THR A 492 19.35 12.41 23.86
N PRO A 493 18.97 13.62 24.31
CA PRO A 493 18.81 14.77 23.42
C PRO A 493 20.06 15.06 22.56
N ASP A 494 21.26 14.78 23.08
CA ASP A 494 22.52 14.91 22.32
C ASP A 494 22.59 14.02 21.07
N SER A 495 21.80 12.95 21.02
CA SER A 495 21.76 12.01 19.88
C SER A 495 21.24 12.65 18.58
N LEU A 496 20.60 13.83 18.66
CA LEU A 496 20.02 14.56 17.52
C LEU A 496 20.58 15.98 17.33
N THR A 497 21.63 16.40 18.05
CA THR A 497 22.12 17.79 18.01
C THR A 497 22.77 18.22 16.71
N ASP A 498 23.29 17.26 15.94
CA ASP A 498 24.01 17.51 14.70
C ASP A 498 23.82 16.34 13.71
N PHE A 499 24.21 16.54 12.45
CA PHE A 499 24.02 15.55 11.39
C PHE A 499 24.84 14.27 11.58
N ASN A 500 26.02 14.30 12.23
CA ASN A 500 26.82 13.10 12.46
C ASN A 500 26.19 12.23 13.54
N ARG A 501 25.78 12.82 14.67
CA ARG A 501 25.06 12.10 15.74
C ARG A 501 23.70 11.60 15.27
N THR A 502 22.98 12.39 14.47
CA THR A 502 21.72 11.97 13.83
C THR A 502 21.95 10.78 12.88
N THR A 503 23.01 10.82 12.06
CA THR A 503 23.40 9.71 11.17
C THR A 503 23.67 8.43 11.96
N LEU A 504 24.46 8.51 13.03
CA LEU A 504 24.77 7.36 13.88
C LEU A 504 23.52 6.79 14.57
N THR A 505 22.65 7.66 15.07
CA THR A 505 21.37 7.28 15.68
C THR A 505 20.47 6.56 14.67
N TYR A 506 20.36 7.11 13.46
CA TYR A 506 19.55 6.53 12.38
C TYR A 506 20.13 5.21 11.88
N HIS A 507 21.46 5.09 11.76
CA HIS A 507 22.18 3.84 11.45
C HIS A 507 21.86 2.74 12.48
N ARG A 508 22.01 3.01 13.78
CA ARG A 508 21.67 2.06 14.86
C ARG A 508 20.20 1.62 14.82
N MET A 509 19.28 2.54 14.51
CA MET A 509 17.86 2.20 14.30
C MET A 509 17.66 1.29 13.09
N ILE A 510 18.30 1.58 11.95
CA ILE A 510 18.22 0.78 10.72
C ILE A 510 18.74 -0.65 10.94
N GLU A 511 19.92 -0.81 11.55
CA GLU A 511 20.48 -2.13 11.84
C GLU A 511 19.61 -2.92 12.82
N THR A 512 19.04 -2.25 13.82
CA THR A 512 18.03 -2.84 14.73
C THR A 512 16.82 -3.33 13.95
N PHE A 513 16.33 -2.57 12.98
CA PHE A 513 15.21 -3.00 12.12
C PHE A 513 15.60 -4.19 11.23
N LYS A 514 16.82 -4.26 10.71
CA LYS A 514 17.29 -5.41 9.90
C LYS A 514 17.30 -6.71 10.69
N TYR A 515 17.85 -6.71 11.92
CA TYR A 515 17.76 -7.88 12.81
C TYR A 515 16.33 -8.21 13.23
N ALA A 516 15.48 -7.21 13.45
CA ALA A 516 14.08 -7.45 13.78
C ALA A 516 13.34 -8.13 12.62
N TYR A 517 13.40 -7.57 11.41
CA TYR A 517 12.64 -8.10 10.27
C TYR A 517 13.19 -9.42 9.74
N ALA A 518 14.43 -9.80 10.07
CA ALA A 518 14.89 -11.19 9.92
C ALA A 518 14.01 -12.16 10.73
N LEU A 519 13.79 -11.88 12.02
CA LEU A 519 12.94 -12.68 12.91
C LEU A 519 11.44 -12.56 12.58
N ARG A 520 10.99 -11.44 11.99
CA ARG A 520 9.60 -11.28 11.52
C ARG A 520 9.22 -12.35 10.48
N ASN A 521 10.18 -12.88 9.75
CA ASN A 521 9.92 -13.89 8.72
C ASN A 521 9.44 -15.21 9.31
N ASP A 522 9.84 -15.55 10.52
CA ASP A 522 9.46 -16.82 11.16
C ASP A 522 8.19 -16.71 12.02
N MET A 523 7.58 -15.52 12.11
CA MET A 523 6.32 -15.29 12.85
C MET A 523 5.08 -15.84 12.09
N GLY A 524 4.07 -16.28 12.84
CA GLY A 524 2.81 -16.78 12.30
C GLY A 524 1.67 -16.80 13.33
N ASP A 525 0.56 -17.47 13.01
CA ASP A 525 -0.56 -17.65 13.93
C ASP A 525 -0.25 -18.75 14.96
N LYS A 526 -0.19 -18.34 16.24
CA LYS A 526 0.05 -19.22 17.39
C LYS A 526 -1.02 -20.30 17.61
N GLU A 527 -2.20 -20.17 17.00
CA GLU A 527 -3.22 -21.24 17.00
C GLU A 527 -2.86 -22.41 16.06
N PHE A 528 -1.88 -22.23 15.16
CA PHE A 528 -1.53 -23.18 14.10
C PHE A 528 -0.05 -23.61 14.11
N VAL A 529 0.82 -22.84 14.77
CA VAL A 529 2.27 -23.09 14.81
C VAL A 529 2.77 -22.73 16.21
N ASP A 530 3.65 -23.56 16.78
CA ASP A 530 4.33 -23.21 18.03
C ASP A 530 5.21 -21.96 17.82
N MET A 531 5.04 -20.99 18.70
CA MET A 531 5.66 -19.67 18.67
C MET A 531 6.28 -19.30 20.02
N GLU A 532 6.32 -20.22 21.00
CA GLU A 532 6.78 -19.93 22.35
C GLU A 532 8.25 -19.50 22.37
N GLU A 533 9.14 -20.26 21.72
CA GLU A 533 10.57 -19.94 21.69
C GLU A 533 10.84 -18.62 20.96
N LEU A 534 10.22 -18.41 19.79
CA LEU A 534 10.38 -17.17 19.02
C LEU A 534 9.89 -15.94 19.82
N THR A 535 8.72 -16.05 20.47
CA THR A 535 8.17 -14.98 21.30
C THR A 535 9.06 -14.68 22.50
N LYS A 536 9.58 -15.72 23.17
CA LYS A 536 10.54 -15.61 24.28
C LYS A 536 11.84 -14.94 23.83
N ASN A 537 12.35 -15.29 22.65
CA ASN A 537 13.56 -14.70 22.08
C ASN A 537 13.37 -13.22 21.71
N LEU A 538 12.22 -12.87 21.10
CA LEU A 538 11.86 -11.47 20.77
C LEU A 538 11.66 -10.60 22.03
N THR A 539 11.08 -11.16 23.10
CA THR A 539 10.86 -10.42 24.36
C THR A 539 12.09 -10.39 25.29
N SER A 540 13.13 -11.17 25.01
CA SER A 540 14.31 -11.32 25.87
C SER A 540 15.26 -10.13 25.82
N LYS A 541 15.45 -9.46 26.96
CA LYS A 541 16.49 -8.41 27.13
C LYS A 541 17.91 -8.93 26.90
N THR A 542 18.22 -10.15 27.33
CA THR A 542 19.55 -10.75 27.12
C THR A 542 19.81 -10.98 25.63
N GLN A 543 18.78 -11.34 24.86
CA GLN A 543 18.92 -11.48 23.41
C GLN A 543 19.07 -10.11 22.73
N ALA A 544 18.31 -9.10 23.15
CA ALA A 544 18.47 -7.72 22.68
C ALA A 544 19.90 -7.19 22.91
N GLN A 545 20.48 -7.39 24.11
CA GLN A 545 21.86 -6.99 24.41
C GLN A 545 22.90 -7.69 23.52
N LYS A 546 22.75 -9.00 23.27
CA LYS A 546 23.65 -9.73 22.35
C LYS A 546 23.61 -9.18 20.93
N ILE A 547 22.44 -8.71 20.48
CA ILE A 547 22.23 -8.20 19.13
C ILE A 547 22.71 -6.75 19.03
N GLN A 548 22.47 -5.94 20.06
CA GLN A 548 23.05 -4.61 20.21
C GLN A 548 24.59 -4.64 20.06
N MET A 549 25.27 -5.61 20.70
CA MET A 549 26.72 -5.80 20.60
C MET A 549 27.22 -6.27 19.21
N LYS A 550 26.34 -6.70 18.31
CA LYS A 550 26.70 -7.05 16.92
C LYS A 550 26.58 -5.87 15.95
N ILE A 551 25.84 -4.82 16.31
CA ILE A 551 25.66 -3.63 15.48
C ILE A 551 26.99 -2.87 15.44
N ASP A 552 27.58 -2.78 14.26
CA ASP A 552 28.83 -2.04 14.01
C ASP A 552 28.48 -0.62 13.58
N ASP A 553 28.90 0.38 14.35
CA ASP A 553 28.62 1.81 14.13
C ASP A 553 29.21 2.38 12.81
N HIS A 554 30.06 1.62 12.10
CA HIS A 554 30.79 2.08 10.93
C HIS A 554 30.44 1.36 9.63
N LYS A 555 29.63 0.29 9.66
CA LYS A 555 29.23 -0.44 8.45
C LYS A 555 27.85 -1.08 8.54
N THR A 556 27.30 -1.43 7.37
CA THR A 556 26.10 -2.27 7.24
C THR A 556 26.41 -3.46 6.32
N TRP A 557 25.63 -4.53 6.41
CA TRP A 557 25.76 -5.72 5.57
C TRP A 557 24.64 -5.80 4.52
N ASP A 558 25.00 -6.06 3.27
CA ASP A 558 24.03 -6.35 2.21
C ASP A 558 23.44 -7.76 2.31
N ASP A 559 24.19 -8.70 2.90
CA ASP A 559 23.80 -10.11 3.01
C ASP A 559 22.74 -10.32 4.10
N PRO A 560 21.52 -10.77 3.76
CA PRO A 560 20.47 -11.08 4.72
C PRO A 560 20.82 -12.22 5.69
N ALA A 561 21.70 -13.14 5.30
CA ALA A 561 22.12 -14.24 6.16
C ALA A 561 22.91 -13.73 7.39
N HIS A 562 23.59 -12.58 7.29
CA HIS A 562 24.21 -11.90 8.43
C HIS A 562 23.20 -11.60 9.56
N TYR A 563 21.98 -11.22 9.19
CA TYR A 563 20.91 -10.89 10.12
C TYR A 563 20.13 -12.12 10.62
N GLY A 564 20.47 -13.31 10.12
CA GLY A 564 19.85 -14.58 10.51
C GLY A 564 18.60 -14.96 9.70
N ALA A 565 18.31 -14.28 8.59
CA ALA A 565 17.13 -14.60 7.78
C ALA A 565 17.35 -15.87 6.93
N LEU A 566 16.59 -16.92 7.24
CA LEU A 566 16.55 -18.19 6.48
C LEU A 566 15.32 -18.28 5.56
N THR A 567 14.23 -17.61 5.93
CA THR A 567 12.97 -17.53 5.17
C THR A 567 12.61 -16.07 4.90
N LEU A 568 11.56 -15.82 4.12
CA LEU A 568 10.97 -14.48 4.00
C LEU A 568 9.49 -14.45 4.34
N SER A 569 9.08 -13.38 5.04
CA SER A 569 7.68 -13.02 5.14
C SER A 569 7.18 -12.47 3.81
N SER A 570 6.07 -13.02 3.31
CA SER A 570 5.31 -12.41 2.22
C SER A 570 4.13 -11.55 2.71
N ALA A 571 3.97 -11.37 4.03
CA ALA A 571 2.90 -10.55 4.59
C ALA A 571 3.08 -9.07 4.22
N LYS A 572 2.15 -8.55 3.41
CA LYS A 572 2.15 -7.20 2.84
C LYS A 572 0.95 -6.41 3.35
N ASP A 573 0.82 -6.36 4.67
CA ASP A 573 -0.24 -5.60 5.31
C ASP A 573 0.03 -4.11 5.10
N GLN A 574 -0.97 -3.33 4.69
CA GLN A 574 -0.92 -1.85 4.62
C GLN A 574 -2.29 -1.24 4.96
N GLY A 575 -2.76 -0.18 4.28
CA GLY A 575 -4.14 0.35 4.35
C GLY A 575 -4.82 0.21 5.70
N THR A 576 -4.29 0.93 6.67
CA THR A 576 -4.61 0.81 8.10
C THR A 576 -5.18 2.14 8.61
N ALA A 577 -5.78 2.10 9.78
CA ALA A 577 -6.19 3.28 10.53
C ALA A 577 -5.96 3.09 12.03
N HIS A 578 -5.58 4.15 12.73
CA HIS A 578 -5.29 4.10 14.17
C HIS A 578 -6.16 5.06 14.98
N VAL A 579 -6.59 4.59 16.16
CA VAL A 579 -7.31 5.36 17.17
C VAL A 579 -6.61 5.18 18.51
N SER A 580 -6.33 6.30 19.18
CA SER A 580 -5.80 6.33 20.55
C SER A 580 -6.78 7.09 21.44
N VAL A 581 -7.11 6.54 22.61
CA VAL A 581 -8.01 7.16 23.60
C VAL A 581 -7.37 7.09 24.99
N LEU A 582 -7.50 8.19 25.74
CA LEU A 582 -7.25 8.29 27.17
C LEU A 582 -8.49 8.92 27.83
N ALA A 583 -9.14 8.19 28.73
CA ALA A 583 -10.37 8.61 29.40
C ALA A 583 -10.09 9.31 30.76
N PRO A 584 -11.02 10.13 31.29
CA PRO A 584 -10.86 10.87 32.55
C PRO A 584 -10.55 10.05 33.80
N ASN A 585 -10.83 8.75 33.80
CA ASN A 585 -10.49 7.83 34.91
C ASN A 585 -9.10 7.20 34.78
N GLY A 586 -8.32 7.57 33.75
CA GLY A 586 -7.00 7.03 33.48
C GLY A 586 -6.98 5.77 32.62
N ASP A 587 -8.15 5.22 32.26
CA ASP A 587 -8.23 4.10 31.32
C ASP A 587 -7.78 4.55 29.93
N ALA A 588 -7.07 3.66 29.22
CA ALA A 588 -6.55 3.96 27.89
C ALA A 588 -6.81 2.81 26.91
N VAL A 589 -6.98 3.16 25.64
CA VAL A 589 -7.16 2.21 24.55
C VAL A 589 -6.34 2.65 23.34
N SER A 590 -5.55 1.72 22.81
CA SER A 590 -4.85 1.86 21.54
C SER A 590 -5.42 0.81 20.60
N ALA A 591 -5.92 1.21 19.42
CA ALA A 591 -6.56 0.30 18.48
C ALA A 591 -6.13 0.59 17.03
N THR A 592 -5.66 -0.43 16.31
CA THR A 592 -5.35 -0.33 14.87
C THR A 592 -6.24 -1.29 14.09
N SER A 593 -6.97 -0.75 13.11
CA SER A 593 -7.84 -1.47 12.18
C SER A 593 -7.33 -1.35 10.75
N PHE A 594 -7.82 -2.19 9.83
CA PHE A 594 -7.27 -2.34 8.49
C PHE A 594 -8.27 -2.73 7.39
N ARG A 595 -7.88 -2.42 6.15
CA ARG A 595 -8.49 -2.84 4.87
C ARG A 595 -7.53 -2.49 3.71
N PHE A 596 -6.78 -3.45 3.15
CA PHE A 596 -5.67 -3.05 2.27
C PHE A 596 -5.32 -3.88 1.01
N CYS A 597 -5.21 -3.16 -0.13
CA CYS A 597 -4.62 -3.55 -1.42
C CYS A 597 -3.99 -2.31 -2.12
N ILE A 598 -2.86 -2.29 -2.87
CA ILE A 598 -1.86 -3.28 -3.33
C ILE A 598 -0.45 -2.63 -3.18
N GLU A 599 0.63 -3.36 -2.86
CA GLU A 599 1.98 -2.93 -3.27
C GLU A 599 2.29 -3.51 -4.66
N LYS A 600 2.35 -2.64 -5.68
CA LYS A 600 2.59 -3.04 -7.08
C LYS A 600 3.86 -3.89 -7.15
N LEU A 601 3.74 -5.14 -7.62
CA LEU A 601 4.90 -5.99 -7.92
C LEU A 601 5.66 -5.35 -9.08
N ILE A 602 6.77 -4.68 -8.75
CA ILE A 602 7.63 -4.04 -9.76
C ILE A 602 8.45 -5.14 -10.44
N GLU A 603 7.94 -5.62 -11.57
CA GLU A 603 8.81 -6.15 -12.62
C GLU A 603 9.56 -4.99 -13.30
N LYS A 604 10.67 -5.37 -13.94
CA LYS A 604 11.93 -4.61 -14.12
C LYS A 604 11.85 -3.21 -14.77
N ASP A 605 10.77 -2.89 -15.46
CA ASP A 605 10.69 -1.77 -16.41
C ASP A 605 9.88 -0.55 -15.94
N LEU A 606 9.38 -0.54 -14.70
CA LEU A 606 8.75 0.64 -14.08
C LEU A 606 9.51 1.09 -12.81
N ARG A 607 10.70 1.67 -13.02
CA ARG A 607 11.47 2.33 -11.94
C ARG A 607 10.78 3.57 -11.35
N ASP A 608 9.65 3.98 -11.94
CA ASP A 608 8.91 5.19 -11.59
C ASP A 608 7.57 4.96 -10.86
N THR A 609 7.21 3.72 -10.51
CA THR A 609 5.97 3.44 -9.72
C THR A 609 6.25 2.78 -8.36
N PHE A 610 6.94 3.47 -7.46
CA PHE A 610 7.26 2.96 -6.11
C PHE A 610 6.29 3.46 -5.01
N ASN A 611 5.70 2.51 -4.28
CA ASN A 611 5.07 2.66 -2.95
C ASN A 611 3.80 3.53 -2.81
N ALA A 612 2.72 3.16 -3.50
CA ALA A 612 1.38 3.70 -3.24
C ALA A 612 0.49 2.75 -2.41
N SER A 613 0.18 3.13 -1.16
CA SER A 613 -0.76 2.43 -0.25
C SER A 613 -2.05 3.23 -0.12
N LEU A 614 -2.92 3.15 -1.12
CA LEU A 614 -4.13 3.97 -1.24
C LEU A 614 -5.21 3.08 -1.87
N SER A 615 -6.27 2.71 -1.13
CA SER A 615 -6.73 1.30 -1.13
C SER A 615 -8.21 1.07 -0.87
N PHE A 616 -8.90 0.27 -1.69
CA PHE A 616 -10.31 -0.11 -1.45
C PHE A 616 -10.47 -1.57 -1.02
N GLY A 617 -9.56 -2.08 -0.19
CA GLY A 617 -9.52 -3.51 0.16
C GLY A 617 -9.49 -4.39 -1.10
N SER A 618 -10.30 -5.45 -1.14
CA SER A 618 -10.48 -6.30 -2.33
C SER A 618 -11.05 -5.58 -3.55
N GLY A 619 -11.56 -4.34 -3.39
CA GLY A 619 -12.38 -3.66 -4.39
C GLY A 619 -13.79 -4.24 -4.51
N VAL A 620 -14.20 -5.14 -3.60
CA VAL A 620 -15.52 -5.77 -3.59
C VAL A 620 -16.42 -5.13 -2.54
N VAL A 621 -17.56 -4.59 -2.97
CA VAL A 621 -18.65 -4.15 -2.09
C VAL A 621 -19.82 -5.13 -2.17
N SER A 622 -20.46 -5.46 -1.04
CA SER A 622 -21.78 -6.13 -1.07
C SER A 622 -22.86 -5.09 -1.40
N GLU A 623 -23.66 -5.34 -2.43
CA GLU A 623 -24.69 -4.40 -2.88
C GLU A 623 -25.85 -4.29 -1.86
N SER A 624 -26.16 -5.40 -1.20
CA SER A 624 -27.24 -5.51 -0.21
C SER A 624 -26.90 -4.84 1.12
N THR A 625 -25.62 -4.70 1.45
CA THR A 625 -25.16 -4.18 2.76
C THR A 625 -24.36 -2.88 2.67
N GLY A 626 -23.81 -2.54 1.49
CA GLY A 626 -22.89 -1.41 1.32
C GLY A 626 -21.53 -1.59 1.98
N ILE A 627 -21.21 -2.78 2.48
CA ILE A 627 -19.93 -3.08 3.13
C ILE A 627 -18.86 -3.30 2.06
N LEU A 628 -17.76 -2.57 2.18
CA LEU A 628 -16.52 -2.80 1.44
C LEU A 628 -15.65 -3.83 2.18
N LEU A 629 -15.21 -4.88 1.48
CA LEU A 629 -14.52 -6.01 2.10
C LEU A 629 -12.99 -5.85 2.07
N ASN A 630 -12.34 -6.40 3.10
CA ASN A 630 -10.90 -6.59 3.20
C ASN A 630 -10.33 -7.47 2.05
N ASN A 631 -9.01 -7.68 2.09
CA ASN A 631 -8.37 -8.67 1.25
C ASN A 631 -7.17 -9.34 1.95
N GLU A 632 -7.33 -9.67 3.24
CA GLU A 632 -6.23 -10.12 4.09
C GLU A 632 -5.67 -11.50 3.69
N MET A 633 -6.30 -12.22 2.76
CA MET A 633 -5.71 -13.44 2.21
C MET A 633 -4.36 -13.17 1.52
N ASN A 634 -4.10 -11.93 1.10
CA ASN A 634 -2.81 -11.49 0.58
C ASN A 634 -1.67 -11.52 1.61
N ASP A 635 -1.99 -11.47 2.91
CA ASP A 635 -0.98 -11.43 3.97
C ASP A 635 -0.43 -12.79 4.35
N PHE A 636 -0.98 -13.88 3.79
CA PHE A 636 -0.37 -15.21 3.89
C PHE A 636 0.77 -15.40 2.88
N GLY A 637 1.70 -16.30 3.21
CA GLY A 637 2.65 -16.86 2.26
C GLY A 637 1.95 -17.79 1.27
N ILE A 638 2.17 -17.56 -0.03
CA ILE A 638 1.68 -18.41 -1.13
C ILE A 638 2.86 -19.28 -1.60
N PRO A 639 2.82 -20.63 -1.45
CA PRO A 639 3.97 -21.49 -1.72
C PRO A 639 4.52 -21.39 -3.15
N SER A 640 3.69 -21.08 -4.13
CA SER A 640 4.06 -20.90 -5.54
C SER A 640 4.68 -19.53 -5.86
N THR A 641 4.73 -18.59 -4.90
CA THR A 641 5.42 -17.30 -5.06
C THR A 641 6.79 -17.31 -4.40
N VAL A 642 7.87 -17.37 -5.19
CA VAL A 642 9.23 -17.06 -4.73
C VAL A 642 9.56 -15.59 -5.00
N ASN A 643 10.39 -14.97 -4.17
CA ASN A 643 10.81 -13.59 -4.37
C ASN A 643 11.89 -13.47 -5.48
N TYR A 644 12.32 -12.23 -5.77
CA TYR A 644 13.40 -11.92 -6.74
C TYR A 644 14.72 -12.67 -6.48
N PHE A 645 14.99 -13.03 -5.22
CA PHE A 645 16.21 -13.73 -4.79
C PHE A 645 16.02 -15.26 -4.70
N GLY A 646 14.88 -15.80 -5.13
CA GLY A 646 14.58 -17.24 -5.08
C GLY A 646 14.24 -17.77 -3.69
N VAL A 647 14.06 -16.89 -2.70
CA VAL A 647 13.72 -17.27 -1.32
C VAL A 647 12.21 -17.56 -1.24
N PRO A 648 11.80 -18.72 -0.68
CA PRO A 648 10.39 -19.07 -0.52
C PRO A 648 9.73 -18.30 0.65
N PRO A 649 8.39 -18.22 0.67
CA PRO A 649 7.67 -17.67 1.81
C PRO A 649 7.80 -18.58 3.03
N SER A 650 7.75 -18.00 4.22
CA SER A 650 7.74 -18.73 5.48
C SER A 650 6.51 -19.67 5.60
N PRO A 651 6.70 -20.99 5.79
CA PRO A 651 5.62 -21.95 6.00
C PRO A 651 4.73 -21.61 7.20
N ASN A 652 5.30 -20.96 8.22
CA ASN A 652 4.59 -20.55 9.44
C ASN A 652 3.40 -19.63 9.13
N ASN A 653 3.44 -18.91 8.02
CA ASN A 653 2.39 -18.02 7.55
C ASN A 653 1.70 -18.51 6.25
N TYR A 654 1.74 -19.81 5.92
CA TYR A 654 0.91 -20.35 4.83
C TYR A 654 -0.59 -20.36 5.16
N ILE A 655 -1.43 -20.27 4.13
CA ILE A 655 -2.90 -20.31 4.22
C ILE A 655 -3.37 -21.67 4.78
N ALA A 656 -4.23 -21.63 5.80
CA ALA A 656 -4.97 -22.79 6.29
C ALA A 656 -6.39 -22.37 6.73
N PRO A 657 -7.40 -23.26 6.65
CA PRO A 657 -8.77 -22.99 7.11
C PRO A 657 -8.82 -22.36 8.51
N GLY A 658 -9.51 -21.22 8.67
CA GLY A 658 -9.70 -20.57 9.96
C GLY A 658 -8.48 -19.87 10.57
N LYS A 659 -7.31 -19.95 9.94
CA LYS A 659 -6.06 -19.30 10.38
C LYS A 659 -6.11 -17.79 10.17
N ARG A 660 -5.38 -17.02 10.99
CA ARG A 660 -5.21 -15.56 10.81
C ARG A 660 -3.88 -15.27 10.11
N PRO A 661 -3.83 -14.29 9.18
CA PRO A 661 -2.57 -13.88 8.57
C PRO A 661 -1.77 -12.94 9.49
N LEU A 662 -0.45 -13.03 9.41
CA LEU A 662 0.52 -12.16 10.10
C LEU A 662 0.22 -10.66 9.86
N SER A 663 0.55 -9.80 10.83
CA SER A 663 0.48 -8.33 10.67
C SER A 663 1.60 -7.57 11.39
N SER A 664 1.89 -6.38 10.87
CA SER A 664 2.82 -5.35 11.36
C SER A 664 2.19 -4.36 12.34
N MET A 665 0.90 -4.46 12.65
CA MET A 665 0.24 -3.56 13.60
C MET A 665 0.77 -3.74 15.02
N VAL A 666 0.95 -2.61 15.73
CA VAL A 666 1.43 -2.57 17.13
C VAL A 666 0.72 -1.52 17.99
N PRO A 667 -0.62 -1.60 18.17
CA PRO A 667 -1.33 -0.78 19.16
C PRO A 667 -0.72 -0.98 20.55
N SER A 668 -0.18 0.08 21.15
CA SER A 668 0.63 0.01 22.36
C SER A 668 0.26 1.10 23.37
N ILE A 669 0.45 0.77 24.64
CA ILE A 669 0.27 1.67 25.79
C ILE A 669 1.54 1.60 26.64
N VAL A 670 1.99 2.74 27.16
CA VAL A 670 3.11 2.84 28.11
C VAL A 670 2.61 3.47 29.40
N VAL A 671 2.95 2.86 30.53
CA VAL A 671 2.71 3.39 31.88
C VAL A 671 4.03 3.68 32.60
N ASP A 672 4.02 4.54 33.63
CA ASP A 672 5.18 4.77 34.50
C ASP A 672 5.18 3.85 35.74
N GLY A 673 6.11 4.09 36.67
CA GLY A 673 6.27 3.33 37.91
C GLY A 673 5.11 3.47 38.91
N ASN A 674 4.20 4.43 38.73
CA ASN A 674 2.95 4.55 39.50
C ASN A 674 1.78 3.82 38.82
N ASP A 675 2.08 3.15 37.69
CA ASP A 675 1.15 2.61 36.72
C ASP A 675 0.24 3.69 36.10
N ASP A 676 0.68 4.96 36.01
CA ASP A 676 -0.05 6.02 35.31
C ASP A 676 0.24 5.99 33.80
N VAL A 677 -0.79 6.13 32.97
CA VAL A 677 -0.64 6.10 31.50
C VAL A 677 0.21 7.28 31.04
N ARG A 678 1.38 6.98 30.46
CA ARG A 678 2.31 7.96 29.88
C ARG A 678 2.15 8.13 28.40
N MET A 679 1.83 7.06 27.67
CA MET A 679 1.69 7.12 26.22
C MET A 679 0.62 6.14 25.75
N VAL A 680 -0.21 6.59 24.81
CA VAL A 680 -1.09 5.75 23.99
C VAL A 680 -0.67 5.99 22.54
N VAL A 681 -0.23 4.94 21.85
CA VAL A 681 0.43 5.08 20.55
C VAL A 681 0.08 3.94 19.60
N GLY A 682 0.00 4.28 18.32
CA GLY A 682 0.02 3.36 17.20
C GLY A 682 0.10 4.13 15.89
N ALA A 683 0.15 3.40 14.78
CA ALA A 683 0.24 3.99 13.45
C ALA A 683 -0.48 3.14 12.40
N SER A 684 -0.70 3.74 11.24
CA SER A 684 -1.16 3.13 10.00
C SER A 684 -0.14 3.33 8.89
N GLY A 685 0.09 2.30 8.06
CA GLY A 685 1.18 2.29 7.08
C GLY A 685 1.81 0.92 6.83
N GLY A 686 1.17 -0.15 7.28
CA GLY A 686 1.59 -1.51 6.98
C GLY A 686 2.87 -1.98 7.64
N THR A 687 3.74 -2.63 6.87
CA THR A 687 5.08 -3.02 7.31
C THR A 687 5.90 -1.88 7.92
N LYS A 688 5.56 -0.61 7.66
CA LYS A 688 6.20 0.58 8.23
C LYS A 688 5.70 0.97 9.63
N ILE A 689 4.62 0.36 10.13
CA ILE A 689 4.01 0.68 11.44
C ILE A 689 4.99 0.44 12.58
N THR A 690 5.54 -0.78 12.70
CA THR A 690 6.46 -1.16 13.79
C THR A 690 7.68 -0.24 13.89
N THR A 691 8.30 0.09 12.75
CA THR A 691 9.45 1.01 12.70
C THR A 691 9.06 2.45 13.04
N THR A 692 7.85 2.88 12.71
CA THR A 692 7.38 4.25 12.97
C THR A 692 7.04 4.45 14.44
N VAL A 693 6.32 3.49 15.04
CA VAL A 693 5.98 3.53 16.46
C VAL A 693 7.26 3.51 17.31
N SER A 694 8.24 2.65 16.99
CA SER A 694 9.52 2.64 17.72
C SER A 694 10.33 3.93 17.56
N GLN A 695 10.36 4.55 16.37
CA GLN A 695 11.00 5.86 16.17
C GLN A 695 10.35 6.96 17.02
N ILE A 696 9.02 7.08 17.00
CA ILE A 696 8.30 8.13 17.74
C ILE A 696 8.47 7.92 19.26
N MET A 697 8.35 6.68 19.72
CA MET A 697 8.60 6.32 21.12
C MET A 697 10.03 6.70 21.54
N ALA A 698 11.05 6.30 20.78
CA ALA A 698 12.45 6.64 21.08
C ALA A 698 12.70 8.16 21.15
N LYS A 699 12.12 8.91 20.20
CA LYS A 699 12.25 10.37 20.11
C LYS A 699 11.67 11.08 21.34
N ILE A 700 10.48 10.67 21.80
CA ILE A 700 9.81 11.29 22.95
C ILE A 700 10.43 10.82 24.28
N MET A 701 10.65 9.50 24.43
CA MET A 701 10.99 8.89 25.73
C MET A 701 12.48 9.02 26.11
N TRP A 702 13.37 9.12 25.13
CA TRP A 702 14.83 9.13 25.34
C TRP A 702 15.50 10.39 24.79
N MET A 703 15.12 10.83 23.58
CA MET A 703 15.74 11.99 22.92
C MET A 703 15.09 13.34 23.30
N GLY A 704 14.10 13.33 24.20
CA GLY A 704 13.49 14.54 24.75
C GLY A 704 12.64 15.37 23.78
N GLN A 705 12.33 14.86 22.59
CA GLN A 705 11.48 15.56 21.63
C GLN A 705 10.04 15.68 22.15
N THR A 706 9.39 16.79 21.83
CA THR A 706 7.95 16.94 22.01
C THR A 706 7.17 15.99 21.11
N VAL A 707 5.90 15.75 21.46
CA VAL A 707 4.95 15.01 20.60
C VAL A 707 4.92 15.58 19.17
N LYS A 708 4.91 16.91 19.04
CA LYS A 708 4.87 17.62 17.75
C LYS A 708 6.10 17.30 16.90
N GLU A 709 7.30 17.47 17.46
CA GLU A 709 8.56 17.21 16.76
C GLU A 709 8.70 15.73 16.37
N ALA A 710 8.26 14.81 17.23
CA ALA A 710 8.35 13.37 16.96
C ALA A 710 7.37 12.89 15.88
N VAL A 711 6.16 13.45 15.81
CA VAL A 711 5.15 13.16 14.77
C VAL A 711 5.51 13.82 13.43
N ASP A 712 6.04 15.05 13.47
CA ASP A 712 6.48 15.75 12.26
C ASP A 712 7.76 15.17 11.67
N ALA A 713 8.62 14.54 12.48
CA ALA A 713 9.92 14.02 12.06
C ALA A 713 9.81 13.15 10.79
N PRO A 714 10.72 13.33 9.82
CA PRO A 714 10.77 12.51 8.62
C PRO A 714 11.21 11.09 8.99
N ARG A 715 10.50 10.10 8.47
CA ARG A 715 10.68 8.70 8.84
C ARG A 715 11.71 7.99 7.98
N ILE A 716 12.42 7.06 8.61
CA ILE A 716 13.25 6.05 7.95
C ILE A 716 12.66 4.66 8.17
N HIS A 717 12.91 3.72 7.27
CA HIS A 717 12.40 2.36 7.35
C HIS A 717 13.36 1.38 6.65
N HIS A 718 13.48 0.18 7.20
CA HIS A 718 14.13 -0.95 6.56
C HIS A 718 13.45 -2.23 7.06
N GLN A 719 13.01 -3.10 6.16
CA GLN A 719 12.28 -4.34 6.47
C GLN A 719 13.07 -5.60 6.05
N LEU A 720 14.38 -5.53 6.23
CA LEU A 720 15.42 -6.40 5.66
C LEU A 720 15.45 -6.54 4.11
N PHE A 721 14.31 -6.66 3.43
CA PHE A 721 14.20 -6.78 1.97
C PHE A 721 13.15 -5.83 1.37
N PRO A 722 13.45 -5.11 0.27
CA PRO A 722 14.76 -4.98 -0.38
C PRO A 722 15.83 -4.38 0.55
N ALA A 723 17.11 -4.60 0.21
CA ALA A 723 18.26 -4.12 0.99
C ALA A 723 18.52 -2.62 0.73
N GLU A 724 17.53 -1.79 1.09
CA GLU A 724 17.56 -0.34 0.95
C GLU A 724 16.85 0.34 2.12
N VAL A 725 17.47 1.41 2.62
CA VAL A 725 16.89 2.33 3.59
C VAL A 725 15.88 3.20 2.87
N ALA A 726 14.61 2.95 3.15
CA ALA A 726 13.50 3.66 2.55
C ALA A 726 13.14 4.87 3.45
N TYR A 727 13.18 6.11 2.93
CA TYR A 727 13.08 7.34 3.75
C TYR A 727 12.12 8.41 3.19
N GLU A 728 11.54 9.24 4.05
CA GLU A 728 10.70 10.37 3.66
C GLU A 728 11.48 11.60 3.17
N TYR A 729 10.86 12.38 2.29
CA TYR A 729 11.28 13.76 2.08
C TYR A 729 11.28 14.53 3.41
N GLY A 730 12.36 15.25 3.68
CA GLY A 730 12.58 15.96 4.93
C GLY A 730 13.78 15.44 5.74
N VAL A 731 14.27 14.21 5.51
CA VAL A 731 15.55 13.79 6.08
C VAL A 731 16.67 14.65 5.46
N PRO A 732 17.52 15.32 6.25
CA PRO A 732 18.54 16.21 5.70
C PRO A 732 19.54 15.47 4.82
N LYS A 733 19.96 16.09 3.72
CA LYS A 733 20.89 15.53 2.73
C LYS A 733 22.17 15.02 3.37
N GLN A 734 22.70 15.72 4.36
CA GLN A 734 23.91 15.37 5.10
C GLN A 734 23.77 14.05 5.85
N VAL A 735 22.58 13.74 6.38
CA VAL A 735 22.26 12.48 7.05
C VAL A 735 22.15 11.34 6.03
N ILE A 736 21.50 11.59 4.88
CA ILE A 736 21.41 10.62 3.78
C ILE A 736 22.79 10.30 3.20
N ASP A 737 23.63 11.31 2.96
CA ASP A 737 25.01 11.14 2.51
C ASP A 737 25.87 10.43 3.58
N GLY A 738 25.62 10.69 4.87
CA GLY A 738 26.24 9.99 5.99
C GLY A 738 25.90 8.49 6.01
N LEU A 739 24.63 8.14 5.86
CA LEU A 739 24.17 6.75 5.76
C LEU A 739 24.78 6.05 4.54
N LYS A 740 24.85 6.72 3.38
CA LYS A 740 25.52 6.19 2.17
C LYS A 740 27.01 5.92 2.41
N LYS A 741 27.72 6.77 3.17
CA LYS A 741 29.14 6.58 3.51
C LYS A 741 29.36 5.36 4.43
N ILE A 742 28.40 5.04 5.30
CA ILE A 742 28.37 3.81 6.13
C ILE A 742 28.09 2.55 5.27
N GLY A 743 27.59 2.73 4.04
CA GLY A 743 27.31 1.66 3.08
C GLY A 743 25.82 1.43 2.81
N HIS A 744 24.92 2.19 3.43
CA HIS A 744 23.48 2.04 3.19
C HIS A 744 23.09 2.47 1.79
N LYS A 745 22.43 1.58 1.05
CA LYS A 745 21.64 1.96 -0.12
C LYS A 745 20.39 2.69 0.36
N THR A 746 20.02 3.79 -0.28
CA THR A 746 18.90 4.65 0.18
C THR A 746 17.91 4.92 -0.95
N ALA A 747 16.63 4.71 -0.70
CA ALA A 747 15.54 5.01 -1.65
C ALA A 747 14.54 5.96 -1.01
N ARG A 748 14.23 7.08 -1.68
CA ARG A 748 13.25 8.04 -1.14
C ARG A 748 11.83 7.60 -1.45
N TYR A 749 10.93 7.78 -0.50
CA TYR A 749 9.50 7.64 -0.79
C TYR A 749 9.11 8.72 -1.82
N ARG A 750 8.47 8.30 -2.91
CA ARG A 750 7.75 9.19 -3.83
C ARG A 750 6.36 9.57 -3.31
N VAL A 751 5.90 8.87 -2.28
CA VAL A 751 4.54 8.98 -1.71
C VAL A 751 4.60 9.00 -0.18
N ARG A 752 3.46 8.90 0.49
CA ARG A 752 3.31 9.06 1.94
C ARG A 752 3.88 7.89 2.76
N GLY A 753 4.52 8.18 3.91
CA GLY A 753 4.85 7.19 4.94
C GLY A 753 3.75 6.88 5.97
N SER A 754 4.11 6.18 7.04
CA SER A 754 3.20 5.61 8.06
C SER A 754 2.64 6.62 9.07
N VAL A 755 1.38 7.00 8.94
CA VAL A 755 0.64 7.99 9.74
C VAL A 755 0.47 7.53 11.20
N ALA A 756 0.89 8.33 12.18
CA ALA A 756 0.69 8.04 13.60
C ALA A 756 -0.53 8.75 14.21
N CYS A 757 -1.00 8.23 15.34
CA CYS A 757 -1.84 8.96 16.28
C CYS A 757 -1.29 8.70 17.69
N ILE A 758 -1.17 9.76 18.49
CA ILE A 758 -0.48 9.67 19.77
C ILE A 758 -1.08 10.58 20.83
N ILE A 759 -1.13 10.06 22.04
CA ILE A 759 -1.45 10.78 23.27
C ILE A 759 -0.27 10.53 24.23
N TYR A 760 0.27 11.59 24.82
CA TYR A 760 1.37 11.52 25.78
C TYR A 760 1.06 12.40 27.00
N THR A 761 1.22 11.87 28.20
CA THR A 761 0.97 12.63 29.44
C THR A 761 2.28 13.08 30.07
N LYS A 762 2.30 14.29 30.63
CA LYS A 762 3.40 14.83 31.44
C LYS A 762 2.88 15.92 32.36
N ASN A 763 3.20 15.85 33.65
CA ASN A 763 2.86 16.86 34.66
C ASN A 763 1.36 17.25 34.64
N ASN A 764 0.47 16.25 34.71
CA ASN A 764 -0.99 16.39 34.62
C ASN A 764 -1.51 17.12 33.36
N THR A 765 -0.68 17.24 32.32
CA THR A 765 -1.07 17.74 30.99
C THR A 765 -1.05 16.59 30.00
N ILE A 766 -2.11 16.48 29.21
CA ILE A 766 -2.26 15.51 28.14
C ILE A 766 -1.91 16.22 26.83
N TYR A 767 -0.89 15.75 26.12
CA TYR A 767 -0.45 16.25 24.83
C TYR A 767 -0.85 15.26 23.74
N ALA A 768 -1.52 15.69 22.69
CA ALA A 768 -1.98 14.80 21.63
C ALA A 768 -1.91 15.44 20.24
N ASN A 769 -1.54 14.63 19.24
CA ASN A 769 -1.33 15.08 17.85
C ASN A 769 -1.65 13.93 16.88
N ALA A 770 -2.55 14.20 15.93
CA ALA A 770 -2.80 13.32 14.79
C ALA A 770 -1.85 13.69 13.65
N ASP A 771 -1.32 12.72 12.92
CA ASP A 771 -0.26 12.97 11.94
C ASP A 771 -0.77 13.69 10.68
N PHE A 772 -0.10 14.79 10.33
CA PHE A 772 -0.46 15.67 9.21
C PHE A 772 -0.59 14.94 7.86
N ARG A 773 0.07 13.80 7.70
CA ARG A 773 0.11 13.08 6.43
C ARG A 773 -1.22 12.39 6.09
N LYS A 774 -2.16 12.22 7.02
CA LYS A 774 -3.55 11.77 6.72
C LYS A 774 -4.60 12.86 6.96
N GLY A 775 -4.29 13.86 7.78
CA GLY A 775 -5.25 14.88 8.18
C GLY A 775 -6.30 14.34 9.14
N GLY A 776 -5.84 13.54 10.11
CA GLY A 776 -6.62 13.23 11.30
C GLY A 776 -6.79 14.45 12.21
N ASP A 777 -7.55 14.26 13.28
CA ASP A 777 -7.79 15.30 14.28
C ASP A 777 -7.79 14.71 15.70
N VAL A 778 -7.77 15.62 16.68
CA VAL A 778 -7.66 15.36 18.11
C VAL A 778 -8.72 16.17 18.84
N TYR A 779 -9.47 15.55 19.74
CA TYR A 779 -10.38 16.23 20.67
C TYR A 779 -10.16 15.67 22.06
N GLY A 780 -10.70 16.33 23.09
CA GLY A 780 -10.45 15.93 24.46
C GLY A 780 -11.23 16.77 25.47
N LEU A 781 -11.01 16.44 26.73
CA LEU A 781 -11.71 17.00 27.89
C LEU A 781 -10.73 17.80 28.76
N ASP A 782 -11.07 19.06 29.00
CA ASP A 782 -10.41 19.97 29.95
C ASP A 782 -11.01 19.89 31.36
#